data_AF-A0A849VCT2-F1
#
_entry.id   AF-A0A849VCT2-F1
#
_cell.length_a   1.000
_cell.length_b   1.000
_cell.length_c   1.000
_cell.angle_alpha   90.00
_cell.angle_beta   90.00
_cell.angle_gamma   90.00
#
_symmetry.space_group_name_H-M   'P 1'
#
loop_
_entity.id
_entity.type
_entity.pdbx_description
1 polymer ?
#
loop_
_entity_poly.entity_id
_entity_poly.type
_entity_poly.pdbx_seq_one_letter_code
_entity_poly.pdbx_strand_id
1 'polypeptide(L)'
;MSIDLKLTEINAIVTEQTNEVSNLKTAIEDSWQEIDKVHALAKQNHQAARNWQTKTGKVTFKDLNDAEYQVDTLATLINETQKINPHPEVMTKAQFDALRQMRKQQYAGSGFVEWGYGDLTNNAVNNGMWAYQNKLNLGRSGKTSGWVGEDKSSSPFSKVVVDGVSHELQSVDYPYGIVSCKFPPAPDGTKTYDSATGKVTEHGNAEPAFGGVIKQAAFSVDYDLPVYPEPEKPWHMFANPSRGSASILNKQLTIIDDGTGGEERVNYAKQNFTLEPNTTYKATYYLAEYQRSGGVDGINFIVNNAGTERFSFVAHTNGDSGYFELEFTTGPEGGAYYIILYAGDNGLARYNQVSIQKSTEQVITSRKDLVFLESWHEKIADKDVVYPLGNVQFGASTYEGIGLANNLVGQGYSAFGEWDTNTKGYGVKWSTLSAANRVKFLKNPEHNIYYDPEAKAYIQVRYRVRVVEGLGDGHGSFVSNNADTRGLGGRYDNVNTRFQVPPQGASLISPKNYMNYSEQGNYLPYRYHAQMNIEPQLGLYAASKDGSVGSRTDFAHQGQCFAIPIALVQRLNQGAYHPSYNPMGTGRRRISGGYYYTWYQTHDQLTEIRSVYDCFDSQANNGGGNKGEHGFSYIENGSVYCGRSDQYKYYDAIYAGQVEDLRLNANKLDVNQLREDTMRKAVAGTLRGKEGPLFTQFKALHKGYLTGSNLQNAIFKDSPNNGTSLDLYANGFPSGTPIMMWQPSTNTTLYGQVSTANSHMMLTGNPSNLGKGGHVIPTTLGINMSDVCYFAEVKKLSAGFDSLPWVDIIGHPERIAATFPDGVVGQWIPKLPTGEIERFTANRKAAGRQFGVFTLDNGASWGVTLSTFHSVSNDFTNGCEVNRVQLMHYESPSICTEANALVKVIGNVGNCYITNSSETHLGNRLQPSLTSQIGINNTNNAVHNLVTTSYSFNESSEPRDESFGAIYQNWRHAPIELNAVNNSPAVKVLPTLTVKNGLYYLQFHGAELKHNRTDWGDDQTIPIVNGEDIKTDLNGNTVKVFCHHTQLPLGIASQ
;
A
#
# COMPACT_ATOMS: atom_id res chain seq x y z
N MET A 1 -47.81 39.07 120.11
CA MET A 1 -47.43 37.77 119.51
C MET A 1 -46.32 37.18 120.38
N SER A 2 -46.54 36.04 121.02
CA SER A 2 -45.59 35.48 122.00
C SER A 2 -44.37 34.87 121.29
N ILE A 3 -43.24 34.88 122.00
CA ILE A 3 -41.95 34.34 121.55
C ILE A 3 -42.04 32.85 121.17
N ASP A 4 -42.93 32.08 121.80
CA ASP A 4 -43.09 30.65 121.58
C ASP A 4 -43.58 30.30 120.16
N LEU A 5 -44.48 31.13 119.58
CA LEU A 5 -45.02 30.91 118.23
C LEU A 5 -43.94 31.08 117.14
N LYS A 6 -43.05 32.07 117.32
CA LYS A 6 -41.91 32.28 116.41
C LYS A 6 -40.86 31.17 116.53
N LEU A 7 -40.66 30.61 117.73
CA LEU A 7 -39.73 29.51 117.94
C LEU A 7 -40.21 28.22 117.27
N THR A 8 -41.52 27.96 117.27
CA THR A 8 -42.11 26.82 116.55
C THR A 8 -41.98 26.97 115.02
N GLU A 9 -42.24 28.16 114.46
CA GLU A 9 -42.04 28.44 113.03
C GLU A 9 -40.57 28.30 112.62
N ILE A 10 -39.63 28.82 113.42
CA ILE A 10 -38.19 28.70 113.16
C ILE A 10 -37.76 27.23 113.19
N ASN A 11 -38.23 26.43 114.16
CA ASN A 11 -37.90 25.01 114.22
C ASN A 11 -38.50 24.20 113.06
N ALA A 12 -39.68 24.59 112.56
CA ALA A 12 -40.27 23.99 111.36
C ALA A 12 -39.43 24.29 110.11
N ILE A 13 -39.01 25.55 109.92
CA ILE A 13 -38.14 25.98 108.81
C ILE A 13 -36.77 25.29 108.88
N VAL A 14 -36.18 25.18 110.08
CA VAL A 14 -34.89 24.48 110.27
C VAL A 14 -35.01 23.00 109.93
N THR A 15 -36.13 22.34 110.26
CA THR A 15 -36.37 20.95 109.91
C THR A 15 -36.54 20.76 108.40
N GLU A 16 -37.29 21.65 107.75
CA GLU A 16 -37.46 21.66 106.29
C GLU A 16 -36.12 21.88 105.56
N GLN A 17 -35.33 22.87 105.98
CA GLN A 17 -33.99 23.12 105.45
C GLN A 17 -33.03 21.95 105.69
N THR A 18 -33.11 21.27 106.84
CA THR A 18 -32.27 20.09 107.12
C THR A 18 -32.62 18.94 106.17
N ASN A 19 -33.90 18.72 105.87
CA ASN A 19 -34.34 17.71 104.90
C ASN A 19 -33.93 18.09 103.47
N GLU A 20 -34.06 19.35 103.06
CA GLU A 20 -33.58 19.82 101.75
C GLU A 20 -32.07 19.67 101.60
N VAL A 21 -31.28 20.02 102.62
CA VAL A 21 -29.82 19.84 102.63
C VAL A 21 -29.44 18.37 102.55
N SER A 22 -30.17 17.48 103.25
CA SER A 22 -29.95 16.03 103.16
C SER A 22 -30.27 15.51 101.75
N ASN A 23 -31.36 15.95 101.12
CA ASN A 23 -31.72 15.56 99.75
C ASN A 23 -30.71 16.09 98.72
N LEU A 24 -30.26 17.33 98.88
CA LEU A 24 -29.19 17.93 98.06
C LEU A 24 -27.89 17.16 98.19
N LYS A 25 -27.51 16.75 99.41
CA LYS A 25 -26.32 15.94 99.64
C LYS A 25 -26.40 14.60 98.90
N THR A 26 -27.53 13.89 99.01
CA THR A 26 -27.73 12.63 98.27
C THR A 26 -27.68 12.85 96.76
N ALA A 27 -28.35 13.88 96.23
CA ALA A 27 -28.33 14.19 94.80
C ALA A 27 -26.92 14.56 94.27
N ILE A 28 -26.12 15.24 95.10
CA ILE A 28 -24.72 15.55 94.79
C ILE A 28 -23.87 14.27 94.80
N GLU A 29 -24.03 13.40 95.79
CA GLU A 29 -23.33 12.12 95.88
C GLU A 29 -23.67 11.20 94.69
N ASP A 30 -24.94 11.13 94.28
CA ASP A 30 -25.38 10.39 93.10
C ASP A 30 -24.77 10.99 91.82
N SER A 31 -24.75 12.33 91.69
CA SER A 31 -24.12 13.02 90.56
C SER A 31 -22.61 12.76 90.49
N TRP A 32 -21.91 12.72 91.63
CA TRP A 32 -20.48 12.37 91.68
C TRP A 32 -20.23 10.94 91.22
N GLN A 33 -21.07 9.98 91.62
CA GLN A 33 -20.96 8.60 91.16
C GLN A 33 -21.19 8.47 89.65
N GLU A 34 -22.14 9.23 89.08
CA GLU A 34 -22.32 9.26 87.62
C GLU A 34 -21.12 9.89 86.90
N ILE A 35 -20.58 11.00 87.41
CA ILE A 35 -19.38 11.65 86.84
C ILE A 35 -18.18 10.71 86.89
N ASP A 36 -17.96 9.98 87.98
CA ASP A 36 -16.86 9.03 88.11
C ASP A 36 -17.00 7.86 87.13
N LYS A 37 -18.23 7.36 86.91
CA LYS A 37 -18.52 6.34 85.87
C LYS A 37 -18.20 6.87 84.47
N VAL A 38 -18.64 8.08 84.14
CA VAL A 38 -18.34 8.72 82.84
C VAL A 38 -16.84 8.90 82.64
N HIS A 39 -16.12 9.34 83.67
CA HIS A 39 -14.67 9.56 83.60
C HIS A 39 -13.89 8.24 83.46
N ALA A 40 -14.30 7.18 84.17
CA ALA A 40 -13.72 5.85 84.04
C ALA A 40 -13.93 5.29 82.62
N LEU A 41 -15.15 5.41 82.09
CA LEU A 41 -15.50 5.02 80.73
C LEU A 41 -14.67 5.78 79.68
N ALA A 42 -14.54 7.11 79.84
CA ALA A 42 -13.74 7.94 78.95
C ALA A 42 -12.28 7.50 78.90
N LYS A 43 -11.67 7.15 80.06
CA LYS A 43 -10.30 6.62 80.11
C LYS A 43 -10.16 5.27 79.39
N GLN A 44 -11.12 4.36 79.61
CA GLN A 44 -11.11 3.05 78.95
C GLN A 44 -11.26 3.18 77.43
N ASN A 45 -12.22 3.97 76.96
CA ASN A 45 -12.42 4.21 75.53
C ASN A 45 -11.25 4.99 74.89
N HIS A 46 -10.57 5.88 75.63
CA HIS A 46 -9.35 6.54 75.15
C HIS A 46 -8.23 5.52 74.93
N GLN A 47 -8.07 4.56 75.84
CA GLN A 47 -7.10 3.48 75.68
C GLN A 47 -7.49 2.52 74.54
N ALA A 48 -8.79 2.22 74.38
CA ALA A 48 -9.32 1.45 73.26
C ALA A 48 -9.06 2.14 71.92
N ALA A 49 -9.22 3.47 71.84
CA ALA A 49 -8.91 4.27 70.64
C ALA A 49 -7.41 4.28 70.30
N ARG A 50 -6.52 4.37 71.30
CA ARG A 50 -5.08 4.20 71.06
C ARG A 50 -4.78 2.80 70.55
N ASN A 51 -5.34 1.77 71.19
CA ASN A 51 -5.15 0.39 70.75
C ASN A 51 -5.72 0.15 69.34
N TRP A 52 -6.83 0.79 68.98
CA TRP A 52 -7.42 0.75 67.64
C TRP A 52 -6.42 1.20 66.57
N GLN A 53 -5.63 2.23 66.87
CA GLN A 53 -4.62 2.79 65.97
C GLN A 53 -3.33 1.96 65.94
N THR A 54 -2.90 1.39 67.07
CA THR A 54 -1.54 0.85 67.22
C THR A 54 -1.44 -0.68 67.27
N LYS A 55 -2.55 -1.41 67.49
CA LYS A 55 -2.54 -2.88 67.61
C LYS A 55 -3.21 -3.53 66.39
N THR A 56 -3.03 -4.84 66.26
CA THR A 56 -3.68 -5.70 65.24
C THR A 56 -4.72 -6.58 65.93
N GLY A 57 -5.85 -6.86 65.26
CA GLY A 57 -6.98 -7.64 65.77
C GLY A 57 -8.25 -6.80 65.93
N LYS A 58 -9.00 -7.04 67.01
CA LYS A 58 -10.20 -6.29 67.42
C LYS A 58 -9.95 -5.55 68.73
N VAL A 59 -10.63 -4.43 68.93
CA VAL A 59 -10.65 -3.68 70.20
C VAL A 59 -12.09 -3.43 70.63
N THR A 60 -12.30 -3.43 71.94
CA THR A 60 -13.62 -3.22 72.55
C THR A 60 -13.81 -1.76 72.95
N PHE A 61 -14.90 -1.14 72.51
CA PHE A 61 -15.43 0.11 73.07
C PHE A 61 -16.63 -0.21 73.96
N LYS A 62 -16.84 0.60 75.00
CA LYS A 62 -18.00 0.48 75.89
C LYS A 62 -18.90 1.71 75.82
N ASP A 63 -20.19 1.54 76.05
CA ASP A 63 -21.13 2.65 76.28
C ASP A 63 -21.34 2.91 77.78
N LEU A 64 -22.25 3.83 78.11
CA LEU A 64 -22.59 4.20 79.49
C LEU A 64 -23.31 3.09 80.28
N ASN A 65 -23.79 2.04 79.61
CA ASN A 65 -24.47 0.89 80.20
C ASN A 65 -23.56 -0.36 80.22
N ASP A 66 -22.24 -0.19 80.04
CA ASP A 66 -21.25 -1.26 79.92
C ASP A 66 -21.47 -2.21 78.73
N ALA A 67 -22.27 -1.83 77.72
CA ALA A 67 -22.42 -2.62 76.51
C ALA A 67 -21.14 -2.58 75.66
N GLU A 68 -20.66 -3.74 75.23
CA GLU A 68 -19.38 -3.90 74.54
C GLU A 68 -19.54 -3.94 73.01
N TYR A 69 -18.73 -3.16 72.30
CA TYR A 69 -18.69 -3.06 70.85
C TYR A 69 -17.31 -3.44 70.32
N GLN A 70 -17.25 -4.51 69.53
CA GLN A 70 -16.01 -4.98 68.91
C GLN A 70 -15.77 -4.27 67.58
N VAL A 71 -14.62 -3.59 67.46
CA VAL A 71 -14.23 -2.85 66.26
C VAL A 71 -12.89 -3.37 65.75
N ASP A 72 -12.79 -3.63 64.44
CA ASP A 72 -11.53 -4.00 63.80
C ASP A 72 -10.51 -2.86 63.89
N THR A 73 -9.29 -3.18 64.30
CA THR A 73 -8.19 -2.21 64.39
C THR A 73 -7.76 -1.70 63.01
N LEU A 74 -7.16 -0.51 62.96
CA LEU A 74 -6.68 0.11 61.73
C LEU A 74 -5.69 -0.80 60.98
N ALA A 75 -4.80 -1.49 61.69
CA ALA A 75 -3.86 -2.44 61.10
C ALA A 75 -4.55 -3.68 60.51
N THR A 76 -5.61 -4.19 61.15
CA THR A 76 -6.43 -5.29 60.59
C THR A 76 -7.13 -4.84 59.32
N LEU A 77 -7.78 -3.67 59.34
CA LEU A 77 -8.48 -3.11 58.19
C LEU A 77 -7.52 -2.85 57.02
N ILE A 78 -6.32 -2.32 57.28
CA ILE A 78 -5.28 -2.14 56.26
C ILE A 78 -4.82 -3.49 55.72
N ASN A 79 -4.54 -4.48 56.57
CA ASN A 79 -4.11 -5.81 56.13
C ASN A 79 -5.19 -6.54 55.32
N GLU A 80 -6.46 -6.41 55.70
CA GLU A 80 -7.59 -6.96 54.94
C GLU A 80 -7.77 -6.25 53.60
N THR A 81 -7.62 -4.93 53.57
CA THR A 81 -7.66 -4.14 52.32
C THR A 81 -6.49 -4.51 51.40
N GLN A 82 -5.28 -4.71 51.96
CA GLN A 82 -4.10 -5.16 51.22
C GLN A 82 -4.19 -6.62 50.74
N LYS A 83 -4.93 -7.49 51.44
CA LYS A 83 -5.26 -8.84 50.94
C LYS A 83 -6.17 -8.79 49.70
N ILE A 84 -7.05 -7.79 49.62
CA ILE A 84 -8.00 -7.62 48.52
C ILE A 84 -7.34 -6.90 47.32
N ASN A 85 -6.50 -5.91 47.57
CA ASN A 85 -5.71 -5.22 46.54
C ASN A 85 -4.27 -4.93 47.05
N PRO A 86 -3.31 -5.85 46.85
CA PRO A 86 -1.94 -5.70 47.34
C PRO A 86 -1.15 -4.59 46.63
N HIS A 87 -1.65 -4.06 45.51
CA HIS A 87 -1.02 -3.01 44.72
C HIS A 87 -2.04 -1.92 44.33
N PRO A 88 -2.52 -1.09 45.27
CA PRO A 88 -3.54 -0.07 45.00
C PRO A 88 -3.11 1.00 43.99
N GLU A 89 -1.80 1.15 43.76
CA GLU A 89 -1.21 2.09 42.82
C GLU A 89 -1.30 1.66 41.35
N VAL A 90 -1.64 0.41 41.06
CA VAL A 90 -1.76 -0.13 39.69
C VAL A 90 -3.16 -0.66 39.45
N MET A 91 -3.57 -0.65 38.19
CA MET A 91 -4.80 -1.31 37.75
C MET A 91 -4.72 -2.82 37.98
N THR A 92 -5.77 -3.42 38.54
CA THR A 92 -5.89 -4.89 38.59
C THR A 92 -6.23 -5.44 37.21
N LYS A 93 -5.90 -6.71 36.93
CA LYS A 93 -6.31 -7.38 35.69
C LYS A 93 -7.81 -7.26 35.41
N ALA A 94 -8.65 -7.38 36.45
CA ALA A 94 -10.11 -7.24 36.30
C ALA A 94 -10.53 -5.83 35.87
N GLN A 95 -9.94 -4.78 36.45
CA GLN A 95 -10.17 -3.40 36.03
C GLN A 95 -9.69 -3.16 34.59
N PHE A 96 -8.54 -3.71 34.24
CA PHE A 96 -7.97 -3.62 32.90
C PHE A 96 -8.86 -4.28 31.84
N ASP A 97 -9.31 -5.51 32.11
CA ASP A 97 -10.22 -6.23 31.22
C ASP A 97 -11.59 -5.53 31.12
N ALA A 98 -12.10 -4.93 32.21
CA ALA A 98 -13.32 -4.13 32.16
C ALA A 98 -13.18 -2.88 31.27
N LEU A 99 -12.06 -2.15 31.35
CA LEU A 99 -11.78 -1.02 30.46
C LEU A 99 -11.66 -1.47 29.00
N ARG A 100 -11.04 -2.62 28.73
CA ARG A 100 -10.99 -3.19 27.39
C ARG A 100 -12.40 -3.45 26.88
N GLN A 101 -13.23 -4.18 27.63
CA GLN A 101 -14.60 -4.49 27.21
C GLN A 101 -15.46 -3.24 26.98
N MET A 102 -15.34 -2.22 27.84
CA MET A 102 -16.00 -0.94 27.64
C MET A 102 -15.61 -0.30 26.31
N ARG A 103 -14.31 -0.29 25.96
CA ARG A 103 -13.83 0.25 24.67
C ARG A 103 -14.26 -0.61 23.48
N LYS A 104 -14.32 -1.93 23.63
CA LYS A 104 -14.86 -2.82 22.59
C LYS A 104 -16.32 -2.51 22.26
N GLN A 105 -17.10 -2.04 23.24
CA GLN A 105 -18.48 -1.58 23.03
C GLN A 105 -18.55 -0.14 22.49
N GLN A 106 -17.60 0.71 22.89
CA GLN A 106 -17.51 2.11 22.45
C GLN A 106 -17.16 2.24 20.96
N TYR A 107 -16.23 1.43 20.47
CA TYR A 107 -15.71 1.48 19.10
C TYR A 107 -16.31 0.41 18.20
N ALA A 108 -16.24 0.61 16.88
CA ALA A 108 -16.75 -0.33 15.88
C ALA A 108 -15.79 -1.52 15.63
N GLY A 109 -14.53 -1.41 16.02
CA GLY A 109 -13.51 -2.46 15.86
C GLY A 109 -12.15 -2.02 16.41
N SER A 110 -11.09 -2.74 16.05
CA SER A 110 -9.71 -2.33 16.34
C SER A 110 -9.17 -1.47 15.20
N GLY A 111 -8.57 -0.32 15.53
CA GLY A 111 -8.13 0.67 14.55
C GLY A 111 -7.83 2.02 15.20
N PHE A 112 -7.71 3.05 14.37
CA PHE A 112 -7.35 4.40 14.81
C PHE A 112 -8.59 5.17 15.26
N VAL A 113 -8.49 5.80 16.43
CA VAL A 113 -9.55 6.66 16.99
C VAL A 113 -9.19 8.14 16.87
N GLU A 114 -7.88 8.45 16.83
CA GLU A 114 -7.34 9.76 16.50
C GLU A 114 -6.17 9.63 15.53
N TRP A 115 -6.12 10.52 14.54
CA TRP A 115 -5.09 10.48 13.51
C TRP A 115 -3.76 11.08 13.96
N GLY A 116 -3.78 12.07 14.85
CA GLY A 116 -2.63 12.94 15.13
C GLY A 116 -2.60 14.18 14.23
N TYR A 117 -1.81 15.19 14.59
CA TYR A 117 -1.57 16.33 13.69
C TYR A 117 -0.63 15.92 12.55
N GLY A 118 -0.90 16.40 11.34
CA GLY A 118 -0.02 16.22 10.18
C GLY A 118 0.94 17.38 9.94
N ASP A 119 1.57 17.34 8.77
CA ASP A 119 2.47 18.38 8.25
C ASP A 119 1.74 19.24 7.19
N LEU A 120 2.45 20.22 6.63
CA LEU A 120 2.00 21.04 5.51
C LEU A 120 1.54 20.17 4.32
N THR A 121 0.66 20.75 3.50
CA THR A 121 0.00 20.10 2.36
C THR A 121 0.94 19.37 1.39
N ASN A 122 2.17 19.84 1.18
CA ASN A 122 3.12 19.22 0.25
C ASN A 122 3.69 17.87 0.73
N ASN A 123 3.76 17.66 2.04
CA ASN A 123 4.27 16.43 2.66
C ASN A 123 3.14 15.51 3.15
N ALA A 124 1.91 16.05 3.23
CA ALA A 124 0.76 15.35 3.74
C ALA A 124 0.40 14.14 2.85
N VAL A 125 0.29 12.97 3.48
CA VAL A 125 -0.30 11.78 2.85
C VAL A 125 -1.80 11.78 3.12
N ASN A 126 -2.18 11.84 4.38
CA ASN A 126 -3.56 11.90 4.83
C ASN A 126 -3.54 12.54 6.22
N ASN A 127 -4.71 12.77 6.81
CA ASN A 127 -4.78 13.35 8.16
C ASN A 127 -3.85 12.58 9.13
N GLY A 128 -2.96 13.32 9.79
CA GLY A 128 -2.00 12.80 10.76
C GLY A 128 -0.87 11.92 10.20
N MET A 129 -0.76 11.76 8.88
CA MET A 129 0.31 10.99 8.24
C MET A 129 0.98 11.79 7.13
N TRP A 130 2.30 11.85 7.15
CA TRP A 130 3.08 12.68 6.24
C TRP A 130 4.43 12.05 5.93
N ALA A 131 4.97 12.32 4.75
CA ALA A 131 6.23 11.79 4.29
C ALA A 131 7.29 12.90 4.28
N TYR A 132 8.49 12.59 4.76
CA TYR A 132 9.60 13.53 4.72
C TYR A 132 10.92 12.78 4.60
N GLN A 133 11.71 13.14 3.58
CA GLN A 133 12.95 12.45 3.23
C GLN A 133 12.69 10.95 3.08
N ASN A 134 13.47 10.09 3.74
CA ASN A 134 13.34 8.64 3.71
C ASN A 134 12.41 8.06 4.80
N LYS A 135 11.48 8.86 5.32
CA LYS A 135 10.63 8.47 6.45
C LYS A 135 9.15 8.72 6.21
N LEU A 136 8.35 7.85 6.80
CA LEU A 136 6.91 8.01 6.96
C LEU A 136 6.62 8.37 8.41
N ASN A 137 5.91 9.46 8.64
CA ASN A 137 5.68 9.99 9.97
C ASN A 137 4.20 9.95 10.33
N LEU A 138 3.90 9.65 11.60
CA LEU A 138 2.56 9.77 12.19
C LEU A 138 2.58 10.74 13.36
N GLY A 139 1.57 11.61 13.39
CA GLY A 139 1.43 12.65 14.41
C GLY A 139 2.53 13.71 14.36
N ARG A 140 2.30 14.78 15.12
CA ARG A 140 3.24 15.89 15.31
C ARG A 140 2.92 16.59 16.62
N SER A 141 3.73 16.34 17.64
CA SER A 141 3.61 17.06 18.92
C SER A 141 4.15 18.49 18.78
N GLY A 142 3.25 19.45 18.56
CA GLY A 142 3.58 20.89 18.45
C GLY A 142 4.09 21.54 19.74
N LYS A 143 4.26 20.80 20.85
CA LYS A 143 4.53 21.37 22.19
C LYS A 143 5.91 22.03 22.37
N THR A 144 6.91 21.72 21.54
CA THR A 144 8.27 22.24 21.75
C THR A 144 8.76 23.19 20.64
N SER A 145 8.11 23.19 19.48
CA SER A 145 8.66 23.83 18.27
C SER A 145 7.75 24.89 17.63
N GLY A 146 6.50 25.06 18.09
CA GLY A 146 5.58 26.09 17.59
C GLY A 146 4.90 25.77 16.25
N TRP A 147 5.06 24.55 15.74
CA TRP A 147 4.48 24.11 14.46
C TRP A 147 3.10 23.51 14.72
N VAL A 148 2.04 24.15 14.22
CA VAL A 148 0.66 23.66 14.31
C VAL A 148 0.32 23.03 12.97
N GLY A 149 -0.01 21.73 12.96
CA GLY A 149 -0.50 21.05 11.75
C GLY A 149 -1.88 21.58 11.35
N GLU A 150 -2.23 21.48 10.06
CA GLU A 150 -3.51 21.95 9.51
C GLU A 150 -4.66 20.92 9.69
N ASP A 151 -4.38 19.78 10.33
CA ASP A 151 -5.31 18.66 10.45
C ASP A 151 -6.31 18.76 11.60
N LYS A 152 -7.52 18.25 11.36
CA LYS A 152 -8.67 18.25 12.28
C LYS A 152 -8.60 17.25 13.46
N SER A 153 -7.41 16.72 13.79
CA SER A 153 -7.27 15.74 14.89
C SER A 153 -7.51 16.43 16.24
N SER A 154 -8.09 15.74 17.23
CA SER A 154 -8.24 16.32 18.58
C SER A 154 -6.96 16.19 19.41
N SER A 155 -6.03 15.36 18.95
CA SER A 155 -4.76 15.03 19.60
C SER A 155 -3.56 15.32 18.67
N PRO A 156 -2.41 15.75 19.21
CA PRO A 156 -1.18 15.91 18.43
C PRO A 156 -0.59 14.60 17.91
N PHE A 157 -0.85 13.49 18.59
CA PHE A 157 -0.35 12.15 18.24
C PHE A 157 -1.51 11.20 17.94
N SER A 158 -1.23 10.14 17.20
CA SER A 158 -2.22 9.12 16.84
C SER A 158 -2.62 8.30 18.07
N LYS A 159 -3.91 7.97 18.18
CA LYS A 159 -4.45 7.04 19.16
C LYS A 159 -5.06 5.85 18.45
N VAL A 160 -4.69 4.65 18.88
CA VAL A 160 -5.11 3.39 18.26
C VAL A 160 -5.63 2.45 19.34
N VAL A 161 -6.73 1.75 19.04
CA VAL A 161 -7.30 0.73 19.91
C VAL A 161 -7.01 -0.64 19.31
N VAL A 162 -6.33 -1.49 20.08
CA VAL A 162 -5.95 -2.85 19.69
C VAL A 162 -6.52 -3.82 20.72
N ASP A 163 -7.51 -4.62 20.32
CA ASP A 163 -8.20 -5.56 21.22
C ASP A 163 -8.73 -4.90 22.53
N GLY A 164 -9.25 -3.68 22.38
CA GLY A 164 -9.75 -2.83 23.48
C GLY A 164 -8.68 -2.08 24.27
N VAL A 165 -7.38 -2.31 24.00
CA VAL A 165 -6.28 -1.55 24.63
C VAL A 165 -6.02 -0.28 23.84
N SER A 166 -5.99 0.87 24.50
CA SER A 166 -5.68 2.16 23.86
C SER A 166 -4.18 2.43 23.92
N HIS A 167 -3.56 2.66 22.77
CA HIS A 167 -2.16 3.07 22.66
C HIS A 167 -2.06 4.51 22.15
N GLU A 168 -1.18 5.27 22.78
CA GLU A 168 -0.75 6.59 22.30
C GLU A 168 0.57 6.43 21.54
N LEU A 169 0.51 6.59 20.22
CA LEU A 169 1.67 6.38 19.37
C LEU A 169 2.50 7.65 19.31
N GLN A 170 3.61 7.67 20.06
CA GLN A 170 4.48 8.83 20.11
C GLN A 170 5.93 8.44 20.41
N SER A 171 6.83 9.27 19.88
CA SER A 171 8.27 9.17 20.08
C SER A 171 8.87 7.81 19.66
N VAL A 172 8.42 7.23 18.54
CA VAL A 172 9.03 6.00 17.97
C VAL A 172 10.28 6.42 17.19
N ASP A 173 11.45 5.94 17.62
CA ASP A 173 12.78 6.28 17.07
C ASP A 173 13.14 7.79 17.07
N TYR A 174 12.28 8.63 17.64
CA TYR A 174 12.44 10.08 17.63
C TYR A 174 11.99 10.72 18.95
N PRO A 175 12.66 11.75 19.49
CA PRO A 175 12.37 12.23 20.86
C PRO A 175 11.20 13.23 20.97
N TYR A 176 10.65 13.74 19.85
CA TYR A 176 9.70 14.87 19.86
C TYR A 176 8.23 14.49 19.60
N GLY A 177 7.78 13.35 20.13
CA GLY A 177 6.36 12.97 20.07
C GLY A 177 5.84 12.66 18.67
N ILE A 178 6.69 12.13 17.80
CA ILE A 178 6.39 11.72 16.42
C ILE A 178 6.69 10.21 16.31
N VAL A 179 5.89 9.49 15.54
CA VAL A 179 6.28 8.16 15.06
C VAL A 179 7.07 8.34 13.78
N SER A 180 8.37 8.01 13.76
CA SER A 180 9.22 8.20 12.58
C SER A 180 9.65 6.85 12.00
N CYS A 181 8.88 6.33 11.05
CA CYS A 181 9.14 5.04 10.42
C CYS A 181 10.30 5.14 9.42
N LYS A 182 11.34 4.35 9.65
CA LYS A 182 12.43 4.13 8.68
C LYS A 182 12.11 2.95 7.76
N PHE A 183 12.75 2.89 6.60
CA PHE A 183 12.53 1.84 5.60
C PHE A 183 13.82 1.12 5.19
N PRO A 184 13.72 -0.15 4.73
CA PRO A 184 14.87 -0.85 4.16
C PRO A 184 15.44 -0.12 2.94
N PRO A 185 16.71 -0.36 2.58
CA PRO A 185 17.32 0.16 1.37
C PRO A 185 16.44 -0.14 0.15
N ALA A 186 16.29 0.82 -0.76
CA ALA A 186 15.50 0.63 -1.98
C ALA A 186 16.08 -0.50 -2.85
N PRO A 187 15.26 -1.19 -3.66
CA PRO A 187 15.74 -2.22 -4.58
C PRO A 187 16.90 -1.74 -5.45
N ASP A 188 17.87 -2.62 -5.69
CA ASP A 188 19.07 -2.32 -6.45
C ASP A 188 19.49 -3.43 -7.41
N GLY A 189 18.58 -4.36 -7.68
CA GLY A 189 18.75 -5.42 -8.67
C GLY A 189 19.57 -6.63 -8.20
N THR A 190 19.97 -6.70 -6.92
CA THR A 190 20.79 -7.81 -6.39
C THR A 190 19.99 -8.90 -5.69
N LYS A 191 18.68 -8.69 -5.44
CA LYS A 191 17.82 -9.67 -4.78
C LYS A 191 16.89 -10.38 -5.75
N THR A 192 16.79 -11.70 -5.63
CA THR A 192 15.74 -12.50 -6.27
C THR A 192 14.73 -13.01 -5.26
N TYR A 193 13.49 -13.19 -5.70
CA TYR A 193 12.41 -13.81 -4.95
C TYR A 193 11.80 -14.96 -5.76
N ASP A 194 11.76 -16.15 -5.18
CA ASP A 194 11.09 -17.33 -5.75
C ASP A 194 9.70 -17.50 -5.11
N SER A 195 8.64 -17.30 -5.90
CA SER A 195 7.26 -17.38 -5.44
C SER A 195 6.81 -18.80 -5.09
N ALA A 196 7.43 -19.84 -5.65
CA ALA A 196 7.12 -21.22 -5.28
C ALA A 196 7.65 -21.55 -3.89
N THR A 197 8.89 -21.16 -3.60
CA THR A 197 9.59 -21.53 -2.35
C THR A 197 9.58 -20.45 -1.28
N GLY A 198 9.13 -19.24 -1.60
CA GLY A 198 9.16 -18.07 -0.72
C GLY A 198 10.55 -17.53 -0.42
N LYS A 199 11.58 -18.08 -1.06
CA LYS A 199 12.98 -17.78 -0.75
C LYS A 199 13.38 -16.45 -1.38
N VAL A 200 14.02 -15.60 -0.57
CA VAL A 200 14.73 -14.42 -1.05
C VAL A 200 16.23 -14.73 -1.04
N THR A 201 16.91 -14.45 -2.15
CA THR A 201 18.35 -14.65 -2.30
C THR A 201 19.02 -13.31 -2.59
N GLU A 202 20.01 -12.94 -1.77
CA GLU A 202 20.92 -11.81 -2.02
C GLU A 202 22.10 -12.28 -2.86
N HIS A 203 22.37 -11.58 -3.95
CA HIS A 203 23.52 -11.84 -4.83
C HIS A 203 24.58 -10.75 -4.67
N GLY A 204 25.84 -11.04 -5.03
CA GLY A 204 26.93 -10.07 -4.88
C GLY A 204 26.80 -8.82 -5.76
N ASN A 205 26.08 -8.93 -6.89
CA ASN A 205 25.73 -7.82 -7.77
C ASN A 205 24.53 -8.22 -8.66
N ALA A 206 24.10 -7.34 -9.57
CA ALA A 206 22.93 -7.54 -10.40
C ALA A 206 23.08 -8.65 -11.45
N GLU A 207 24.29 -8.93 -11.95
CA GLU A 207 24.48 -9.89 -13.06
C GLU A 207 23.98 -11.31 -12.75
N PRO A 208 24.42 -11.97 -11.65
CA PRO A 208 23.90 -13.30 -11.31
C PRO A 208 22.41 -13.28 -10.95
N ALA A 209 21.89 -12.17 -10.38
CA ALA A 209 20.46 -12.04 -10.10
C ALA A 209 19.62 -12.09 -11.38
N PHE A 210 20.03 -11.36 -12.42
CA PHE A 210 19.35 -11.34 -13.73
C PHE A 210 19.71 -12.54 -14.64
N GLY A 211 20.83 -13.24 -14.39
CA GLY A 211 21.25 -14.40 -15.17
C GLY A 211 20.59 -15.73 -14.79
N GLY A 212 20.14 -15.85 -13.53
CA GLY A 212 19.61 -17.11 -13.00
C GLY A 212 20.70 -18.17 -12.91
N VAL A 213 20.53 -19.31 -13.59
CA VAL A 213 21.56 -20.36 -13.61
C VAL A 213 22.73 -20.06 -14.55
N ILE A 214 22.60 -19.06 -15.41
CA ILE A 214 23.65 -18.64 -16.35
C ILE A 214 24.69 -17.77 -15.65
N LYS A 215 25.97 -18.15 -15.78
CA LYS A 215 27.12 -17.37 -15.35
C LYS A 215 27.56 -16.42 -16.45
N GLN A 216 28.06 -15.23 -16.09
CA GLN A 216 28.41 -14.18 -17.06
C GLN A 216 27.27 -13.97 -18.08
N ALA A 217 26.05 -13.86 -17.54
CA ALA A 217 24.81 -13.75 -18.30
C ALA A 217 24.75 -12.50 -19.18
N ALA A 218 25.50 -11.46 -18.82
CA ALA A 218 25.60 -10.22 -19.57
C ALA A 218 26.94 -10.10 -20.33
N PHE A 219 27.69 -11.19 -20.45
CA PHE A 219 28.97 -11.23 -21.16
C PHE A 219 29.96 -10.18 -20.64
N SER A 220 29.96 -9.94 -19.32
CA SER A 220 30.63 -8.80 -18.69
C SER A 220 32.17 -8.84 -18.72
N VAL A 221 32.76 -9.97 -19.12
CA VAL A 221 34.20 -10.21 -19.13
C VAL A 221 34.65 -10.54 -20.55
N ASP A 222 35.62 -9.76 -21.06
CA ASP A 222 36.14 -9.91 -22.41
C ASP A 222 37.12 -11.09 -22.53
N TYR A 223 36.87 -12.00 -23.48
CA TYR A 223 37.77 -13.11 -23.83
C TYR A 223 37.35 -13.83 -25.12
N ASP A 224 38.30 -14.48 -25.78
CA ASP A 224 38.02 -15.45 -26.85
C ASP A 224 37.52 -16.76 -26.26
N LEU A 225 36.41 -17.30 -26.79
CA LEU A 225 35.79 -18.50 -26.21
C LEU A 225 36.73 -19.71 -26.35
N PRO A 226 37.18 -20.32 -25.23
CA PRO A 226 37.99 -21.53 -25.28
C PRO A 226 37.16 -22.72 -25.78
N VAL A 227 37.81 -23.81 -26.18
CA VAL A 227 37.11 -25.06 -26.58
C VAL A 227 36.58 -25.85 -25.38
N TYR A 228 37.20 -25.64 -24.21
CA TYR A 228 36.78 -26.27 -22.96
C TYR A 228 36.46 -25.17 -21.95
N PRO A 229 35.44 -25.36 -21.09
CA PRO A 229 35.09 -24.38 -20.08
C PRO A 229 36.26 -24.20 -19.10
N GLU A 230 36.60 -22.97 -18.80
CA GLU A 230 37.55 -22.60 -17.74
C GLU A 230 36.78 -21.93 -16.58
N PRO A 231 37.30 -21.94 -15.32
CA PRO A 231 36.58 -21.38 -14.18
C PRO A 231 36.10 -19.93 -14.36
N GLU A 232 36.88 -19.08 -15.04
CA GLU A 232 36.58 -17.67 -15.32
C GLU A 232 36.01 -17.42 -16.72
N LYS A 233 35.96 -18.46 -17.57
CA LYS A 233 35.43 -18.45 -18.94
C LYS A 233 34.35 -19.53 -19.09
N PRO A 234 33.16 -19.31 -18.49
CA PRO A 234 32.07 -20.29 -18.50
C PRO A 234 31.50 -20.54 -19.89
N TRP A 235 31.51 -19.52 -20.76
CA TRP A 235 31.20 -19.69 -22.18
C TRP A 235 32.39 -20.26 -22.92
N HIS A 236 32.13 -21.29 -23.74
CA HIS A 236 33.14 -22.01 -24.51
C HIS A 236 32.54 -22.47 -25.85
N MET A 237 33.39 -22.75 -26.82
CA MET A 237 33.03 -23.44 -28.05
C MET A 237 32.89 -24.95 -27.76
N PHE A 238 32.17 -25.70 -28.58
CA PHE A 238 32.03 -27.14 -28.38
C PHE A 238 33.16 -27.98 -28.98
N ALA A 239 33.84 -27.44 -30.01
CA ALA A 239 34.97 -28.06 -30.67
C ALA A 239 35.96 -26.99 -31.11
N ASN A 240 37.21 -27.40 -31.41
CA ASN A 240 38.23 -26.50 -31.98
C ASN A 240 37.71 -25.81 -33.25
N PRO A 241 37.96 -24.50 -33.43
CA PRO A 241 37.54 -23.82 -34.64
C PRO A 241 38.22 -24.46 -35.85
N SER A 242 37.41 -25.04 -36.74
CA SER A 242 37.81 -25.31 -38.12
C SER A 242 36.97 -24.51 -39.14
N ARG A 243 35.97 -23.76 -38.66
CA ARG A 243 35.13 -22.78 -39.38
C ARG A 243 34.92 -21.60 -38.42
N GLY A 244 35.26 -20.35 -38.75
CA GLY A 244 34.89 -19.12 -38.00
C GLY A 244 35.51 -18.86 -36.60
N SER A 245 34.93 -17.91 -35.85
CA SER A 245 35.38 -17.48 -34.50
C SER A 245 34.23 -17.22 -33.51
N ALA A 246 34.48 -17.32 -32.20
CA ALA A 246 33.56 -16.84 -31.16
C ALA A 246 34.30 -16.13 -30.02
N SER A 247 33.83 -14.94 -29.63
CA SER A 247 34.47 -14.10 -28.62
C SER A 247 33.44 -13.27 -27.86
N ILE A 248 33.75 -12.93 -26.61
CA ILE A 248 33.06 -11.89 -25.84
C ILE A 248 33.95 -10.67 -25.83
N LEU A 249 33.44 -9.55 -26.36
CA LEU A 249 34.14 -8.27 -26.37
C LEU A 249 33.13 -7.15 -26.13
N ASN A 250 33.48 -6.17 -25.29
CA ASN A 250 32.63 -5.02 -24.98
C ASN A 250 31.20 -5.39 -24.55
N LYS A 251 31.07 -6.42 -23.70
CA LYS A 251 29.77 -6.94 -23.19
C LYS A 251 28.84 -7.49 -24.28
N GLN A 252 29.43 -8.03 -25.34
CA GLN A 252 28.69 -8.66 -26.43
C GLN A 252 29.37 -9.96 -26.84
N LEU A 253 28.62 -11.06 -26.80
CA LEU A 253 29.03 -12.32 -27.39
C LEU A 253 28.84 -12.26 -28.90
N THR A 254 29.91 -12.45 -29.66
CA THR A 254 29.89 -12.52 -31.12
C THR A 254 30.27 -13.91 -31.57
N ILE A 255 29.46 -14.50 -32.45
CA ILE A 255 29.70 -15.81 -33.06
C ILE A 255 29.68 -15.63 -34.57
N ILE A 256 30.74 -16.08 -35.23
CA ILE A 256 30.89 -16.05 -36.68
C ILE A 256 31.12 -17.48 -37.16
N ASP A 257 30.31 -17.92 -38.11
CA ASP A 257 30.54 -19.10 -38.93
C ASP A 257 30.89 -18.62 -40.35
N ASP A 258 32.06 -19.01 -40.86
CA ASP A 258 32.57 -18.54 -42.16
C ASP A 258 32.28 -19.49 -43.32
N GLY A 259 31.55 -20.58 -43.07
CA GLY A 259 31.20 -21.55 -44.10
C GLY A 259 32.33 -22.48 -44.56
N THR A 260 33.54 -22.46 -43.98
CA THR A 260 34.73 -23.16 -44.53
C THR A 260 35.04 -24.54 -43.92
N GLY A 261 34.29 -25.59 -44.28
CA GLY A 261 34.51 -26.96 -43.75
C GLY A 261 33.25 -27.82 -43.83
N GLY A 262 33.36 -29.15 -43.88
CA GLY A 262 32.19 -30.03 -44.07
C GLY A 262 31.09 -29.90 -43.01
N GLU A 263 29.90 -30.46 -43.30
CA GLU A 263 28.62 -30.29 -42.58
C GLU A 263 28.63 -30.61 -41.07
N GLU A 264 29.68 -31.26 -40.53
CA GLU A 264 29.75 -31.74 -39.15
C GLU A 264 30.31 -30.72 -38.13
N ARG A 265 30.58 -29.45 -38.51
CA ARG A 265 31.43 -28.53 -37.70
C ARG A 265 30.97 -27.06 -37.67
N VAL A 266 29.78 -26.76 -37.18
CA VAL A 266 29.22 -25.39 -37.03
C VAL A 266 29.81 -24.67 -35.82
N ASN A 267 29.98 -23.34 -35.86
CA ASN A 267 30.41 -22.53 -34.72
C ASN A 267 29.27 -22.11 -33.79
N TYR A 268 29.46 -22.31 -32.49
CA TYR A 268 28.49 -21.93 -31.48
C TYR A 268 29.12 -21.67 -30.11
N ALA A 269 28.42 -20.86 -29.32
CA ALA A 269 28.76 -20.62 -27.93
C ALA A 269 27.91 -21.53 -27.04
N LYS A 270 28.56 -22.17 -26.08
CA LYS A 270 27.97 -23.12 -25.16
C LYS A 270 28.26 -22.72 -23.72
N GLN A 271 27.28 -22.93 -22.84
CA GLN A 271 27.49 -22.90 -21.39
C GLN A 271 26.74 -24.05 -20.72
N ASN A 272 27.40 -24.74 -19.79
CA ASN A 272 26.80 -25.81 -18.99
C ASN A 272 26.25 -25.26 -17.67
N PHE A 273 25.12 -25.79 -17.21
CA PHE A 273 24.48 -25.46 -15.95
C PHE A 273 23.65 -26.65 -15.43
N THR A 274 23.04 -26.49 -14.26
CA THR A 274 22.21 -27.53 -13.64
C THR A 274 20.80 -27.01 -13.45
N LEU A 275 19.80 -27.81 -13.80
CA LEU A 275 18.40 -27.50 -13.59
C LEU A 275 17.77 -28.52 -12.63
N GLU A 276 16.86 -28.03 -11.79
CA GLU A 276 16.06 -28.84 -10.89
C GLU A 276 15.03 -29.69 -11.66
N PRO A 277 14.69 -30.90 -11.18
CA PRO A 277 13.67 -31.75 -11.80
C PRO A 277 12.26 -31.13 -11.69
N ASN A 278 11.38 -31.48 -12.64
CA ASN A 278 9.96 -31.07 -12.68
C ASN A 278 9.72 -29.57 -12.44
N THR A 279 10.64 -28.72 -12.91
CA THR A 279 10.61 -27.29 -12.65
C THR A 279 10.46 -26.53 -13.96
N THR A 280 9.54 -25.58 -13.99
CA THR A 280 9.34 -24.71 -15.15
C THR A 280 10.31 -23.53 -15.10
N TYR A 281 11.08 -23.37 -16.17
CA TYR A 281 12.04 -22.29 -16.38
C TYR A 281 11.59 -21.38 -17.52
N LYS A 282 11.97 -20.12 -17.40
CA LYS A 282 11.92 -19.12 -18.46
C LYS A 282 13.35 -18.83 -18.90
N ALA A 283 13.66 -19.18 -20.14
CA ALA A 283 14.92 -18.86 -20.78
C ALA A 283 14.75 -17.72 -21.77
N THR A 284 15.65 -16.75 -21.72
CA THR A 284 15.57 -15.52 -22.51
C THR A 284 16.94 -15.11 -23.01
N TYR A 285 16.99 -14.43 -24.15
CA TYR A 285 18.19 -13.76 -24.61
C TYR A 285 17.84 -12.51 -25.41
N TYR A 286 18.80 -11.58 -25.46
CA TYR A 286 18.74 -10.43 -26.36
C TYR A 286 19.69 -10.66 -27.54
N LEU A 287 19.11 -10.78 -28.73
CA LEU A 287 19.82 -10.87 -30.00
C LEU A 287 20.01 -9.46 -30.55
N ALA A 288 21.25 -9.00 -30.65
CA ALA A 288 21.57 -7.69 -31.20
C ALA A 288 21.51 -7.64 -32.72
N GLU A 289 21.94 -8.72 -33.35
CA GLU A 289 22.08 -8.82 -34.78
C GLU A 289 22.15 -10.29 -35.17
N TYR A 290 21.41 -10.65 -36.20
CA TYR A 290 21.52 -11.94 -36.86
C TYR A 290 21.60 -11.75 -38.38
N GLN A 291 22.68 -12.26 -38.98
CA GLN A 291 22.90 -12.24 -40.42
C GLN A 291 23.37 -13.60 -40.93
N ARG A 292 22.96 -13.98 -42.14
CA ARG A 292 23.46 -15.20 -42.80
C ARG A 292 23.39 -15.11 -44.32
N SER A 293 24.14 -15.97 -45.01
CA SER A 293 24.17 -16.01 -46.48
C SER A 293 23.89 -17.39 -47.11
N GLY A 294 23.33 -18.35 -46.36
CA GLY A 294 22.87 -19.65 -46.86
C GLY A 294 22.61 -20.67 -45.74
N GLY A 295 22.27 -21.93 -46.09
CA GLY A 295 22.25 -23.06 -45.15
C GLY A 295 21.06 -23.14 -44.17
N VAL A 296 21.28 -23.79 -43.02
CA VAL A 296 20.26 -24.08 -41.99
C VAL A 296 20.06 -22.87 -41.06
N ASP A 297 18.82 -22.60 -40.63
CA ASP A 297 18.51 -21.55 -39.65
C ASP A 297 19.24 -21.77 -38.32
N GLY A 298 19.75 -20.70 -37.73
CA GLY A 298 20.28 -20.72 -36.37
C GLY A 298 19.12 -20.86 -35.39
N ILE A 299 19.01 -22.03 -34.76
CA ILE A 299 18.04 -22.28 -33.69
C ILE A 299 18.80 -22.39 -32.38
N ASN A 300 18.62 -21.41 -31.50
CA ASN A 300 19.11 -21.53 -30.14
C ASN A 300 18.32 -22.62 -29.41
N PHE A 301 18.99 -23.40 -28.57
CA PHE A 301 18.31 -24.45 -27.81
C PHE A 301 18.99 -24.75 -26.48
N ILE A 302 18.21 -25.36 -25.60
CA ILE A 302 18.63 -25.92 -24.33
C ILE A 302 18.44 -27.43 -24.40
N VAL A 303 19.41 -28.19 -23.94
CA VAL A 303 19.36 -29.65 -24.00
C VAL A 303 20.07 -30.24 -22.79
N ASN A 304 19.58 -31.38 -22.31
CA ASN A 304 20.27 -32.11 -21.26
C ASN A 304 21.49 -32.85 -21.82
N ASN A 305 22.47 -33.17 -20.97
CA ASN A 305 23.68 -33.88 -21.40
C ASN A 305 23.42 -35.26 -22.01
N ALA A 306 22.30 -35.90 -21.67
CA ALA A 306 21.88 -37.18 -22.23
C ALA A 306 21.22 -37.06 -23.62
N GLY A 307 20.87 -35.85 -24.06
CA GLY A 307 20.18 -35.59 -25.33
C GLY A 307 18.71 -36.03 -25.37
N THR A 308 18.13 -36.45 -24.24
CA THR A 308 16.74 -36.92 -24.15
C THR A 308 15.72 -35.78 -24.07
N GLU A 309 16.15 -34.60 -23.66
CA GLU A 309 15.31 -33.40 -23.56
C GLU A 309 15.93 -32.25 -24.35
N ARG A 310 15.17 -31.70 -25.29
CA ARG A 310 15.59 -30.54 -26.10
C ARG A 310 14.46 -29.52 -26.20
N PHE A 311 14.76 -28.30 -25.79
CA PHE A 311 13.85 -27.15 -25.85
C PHE A 311 14.44 -26.13 -26.81
N SER A 312 13.72 -25.80 -27.88
CA SER A 312 14.22 -24.93 -28.95
C SER A 312 13.48 -23.60 -28.92
N PHE A 313 14.22 -22.52 -29.13
CA PHE A 313 13.64 -21.21 -29.37
C PHE A 313 13.07 -21.13 -30.81
N VAL A 314 12.44 -20.01 -31.12
CA VAL A 314 12.05 -19.69 -32.50
C VAL A 314 13.31 -19.58 -33.37
N ALA A 315 13.25 -20.11 -34.58
CA ALA A 315 14.32 -20.01 -35.56
C ALA A 315 14.52 -18.56 -36.00
N HIS A 316 15.76 -18.11 -36.05
CA HIS A 316 16.09 -16.76 -36.48
C HIS A 316 16.04 -16.62 -38.00
N THR A 317 15.52 -15.48 -38.46
CA THR A 317 15.58 -15.05 -39.86
C THR A 317 16.56 -13.90 -40.06
N ASN A 318 17.09 -13.75 -41.27
CA ASN A 318 18.11 -12.75 -41.58
C ASN A 318 17.57 -11.33 -41.29
N GLY A 319 18.27 -10.59 -40.42
CA GLY A 319 17.85 -9.27 -39.94
C GLY A 319 17.14 -9.27 -38.57
N ASP A 320 16.91 -10.44 -37.96
CA ASP A 320 16.32 -10.54 -36.64
C ASP A 320 17.18 -9.83 -35.58
N SER A 321 16.49 -9.16 -34.66
CA SER A 321 17.05 -8.55 -33.46
C SER A 321 15.94 -8.38 -32.41
N GLY A 322 16.31 -8.26 -31.15
CA GLY A 322 15.40 -8.05 -30.03
C GLY A 322 15.40 -9.18 -29.01
N TYR A 323 14.33 -9.21 -28.21
CA TYR A 323 14.17 -10.12 -27.09
C TYR A 323 13.45 -11.41 -27.49
N PHE A 324 14.04 -12.55 -27.14
CA PHE A 324 13.47 -13.87 -27.40
C PHE A 324 13.30 -14.63 -26.10
N GLU A 325 12.21 -15.39 -26.01
CA GLU A 325 11.78 -16.08 -24.81
C GLU A 325 11.30 -17.50 -25.12
N LEU A 326 11.58 -18.41 -24.19
CA LEU A 326 11.09 -19.79 -24.18
C LEU A 326 10.76 -20.19 -22.75
N GLU A 327 9.52 -20.64 -22.52
CA GLU A 327 9.14 -21.34 -21.29
C GLU A 327 9.21 -22.85 -21.52
N PHE A 328 9.83 -23.58 -20.59
CA PHE A 328 9.95 -25.03 -20.66
C PHE A 328 9.97 -25.66 -19.27
N THR A 329 9.60 -26.94 -19.18
CA THR A 329 9.61 -27.73 -17.93
C THR A 329 10.57 -28.88 -18.05
N THR A 330 11.47 -29.03 -17.08
CA THR A 330 12.40 -30.16 -16.99
C THR A 330 11.68 -31.45 -16.63
N GLY A 331 12.19 -32.60 -17.07
CA GLY A 331 11.67 -33.90 -16.66
C GLY A 331 12.02 -34.27 -15.21
N PRO A 332 11.66 -35.49 -14.80
CA PRO A 332 11.69 -35.92 -13.39
C PRO A 332 13.09 -36.09 -12.80
N GLU A 333 14.13 -36.20 -13.62
CA GLU A 333 15.52 -36.36 -13.17
C GLU A 333 16.28 -35.03 -13.08
N GLY A 334 15.86 -34.01 -13.84
CA GLY A 334 16.61 -32.76 -13.98
C GLY A 334 18.06 -33.02 -14.38
N GLY A 335 19.00 -32.27 -13.79
CA GLY A 335 20.44 -32.57 -13.89
C GLY A 335 21.23 -31.58 -14.74
N ALA A 336 22.24 -32.07 -15.45
CA ALA A 336 23.16 -31.22 -16.21
C ALA A 336 22.61 -30.91 -17.61
N TYR A 337 22.48 -29.61 -17.89
CA TYR A 337 22.04 -29.06 -19.17
C TYR A 337 23.11 -28.15 -19.74
N TYR A 338 22.94 -27.81 -21.00
CA TYR A 338 23.64 -26.70 -21.62
C TYR A 338 22.72 -25.93 -22.54
N ILE A 339 23.05 -24.65 -22.72
CA ILE A 339 22.48 -23.80 -23.76
C ILE A 339 23.48 -23.70 -24.91
N ILE A 340 22.96 -23.66 -26.12
CA ILE A 340 23.72 -23.30 -27.31
C ILE A 340 23.12 -22.06 -27.97
N LEU A 341 24.00 -21.12 -28.31
CA LEU A 341 23.70 -19.96 -29.13
C LEU A 341 24.35 -20.11 -30.51
N TYR A 342 23.57 -19.91 -31.57
CA TYR A 342 23.93 -20.23 -32.95
C TYR A 342 24.01 -19.00 -33.85
N ALA A 343 25.08 -18.92 -34.67
CA ALA A 343 25.17 -17.99 -35.78
C ALA A 343 24.40 -18.44 -37.04
N GLY A 344 24.03 -19.73 -37.13
CA GLY A 344 23.60 -20.34 -38.40
C GLY A 344 24.79 -20.61 -39.33
N ASP A 345 24.57 -21.36 -40.40
CA ASP A 345 25.62 -21.68 -41.38
C ASP A 345 26.00 -20.43 -42.18
N ASN A 346 27.31 -20.16 -42.31
CA ASN A 346 27.82 -18.97 -42.98
C ASN A 346 27.15 -17.66 -42.47
N GLY A 347 27.10 -17.52 -41.15
CA GLY A 347 26.33 -16.51 -40.44
C GLY A 347 27.07 -15.81 -39.30
N LEU A 348 26.48 -14.72 -38.84
CA LEU A 348 26.92 -13.86 -37.74
C LEU A 348 25.75 -13.74 -36.77
N ALA A 349 26.00 -14.01 -35.48
CA ALA A 349 25.07 -13.67 -34.42
C ALA A 349 25.77 -12.92 -33.30
N ARG A 350 25.09 -11.89 -32.78
CA ARG A 350 25.55 -11.09 -31.64
C ARG A 350 24.53 -11.10 -30.53
N TYR A 351 24.96 -11.40 -29.31
CA TYR A 351 24.10 -11.47 -28.13
C TYR A 351 24.59 -10.54 -27.04
N ASN A 352 23.67 -9.86 -26.36
CA ASN A 352 24.00 -8.95 -25.25
C ASN A 352 23.70 -9.56 -23.89
N GLN A 353 22.73 -10.45 -23.81
CA GLN A 353 22.36 -11.07 -22.55
C GLN A 353 21.68 -12.41 -22.79
N VAL A 354 21.86 -13.33 -21.84
CA VAL A 354 21.17 -14.61 -21.76
C VAL A 354 20.78 -14.85 -20.31
N SER A 355 19.56 -15.33 -20.08
CA SER A 355 19.10 -15.69 -18.74
C SER A 355 18.32 -16.99 -18.78
N ILE A 356 18.47 -17.81 -17.74
CA ILE A 356 17.61 -18.96 -17.49
C ILE A 356 17.24 -18.94 -16.02
N GLN A 357 15.99 -18.59 -15.74
CA GLN A 357 15.46 -18.44 -14.38
C GLN A 357 14.27 -19.36 -14.20
N LYS A 358 14.01 -19.79 -12.96
CA LYS A 358 12.74 -20.44 -12.67
C LYS A 358 11.62 -19.48 -13.02
N SER A 359 10.54 -19.97 -13.61
CA SER A 359 9.34 -19.17 -13.91
C SER A 359 8.75 -18.48 -12.67
N THR A 360 9.04 -19.01 -11.48
CA THR A 360 8.63 -18.48 -10.18
C THR A 360 9.64 -17.51 -9.56
N GLU A 361 10.87 -17.44 -10.08
CA GLU A 361 11.92 -16.56 -9.58
C GLU A 361 11.95 -15.24 -10.35
N GLN A 362 11.98 -14.12 -9.63
CA GLN A 362 12.04 -12.78 -10.20
C GLN A 362 13.06 -11.90 -9.47
N VAL A 363 13.75 -11.04 -10.22
CA VAL A 363 14.59 -9.99 -9.62
C VAL A 363 13.69 -8.90 -9.05
N ILE A 364 13.92 -8.52 -7.79
CA ILE A 364 13.17 -7.46 -7.13
C ILE A 364 13.68 -6.11 -7.62
N THR A 365 12.98 -5.52 -8.59
CA THR A 365 13.27 -4.19 -9.15
C THR A 365 12.23 -3.13 -8.73
N SER A 366 11.08 -3.57 -8.22
CA SER A 366 10.01 -2.74 -7.66
C SER A 366 9.28 -3.54 -6.59
N ARG A 367 8.88 -2.89 -5.50
CA ARG A 367 8.12 -3.54 -4.42
C ARG A 367 7.32 -2.56 -3.57
N LYS A 368 6.39 -3.08 -2.77
CA LYS A 368 5.71 -2.32 -1.70
C LYS A 368 6.14 -2.82 -0.33
N ASP A 369 6.65 -1.91 0.50
CA ASP A 369 6.99 -2.23 1.90
C ASP A 369 5.76 -2.01 2.80
N LEU A 370 5.54 -2.94 3.75
CA LEU A 370 4.41 -2.89 4.70
C LEU A 370 4.85 -2.24 6.01
N VAL A 371 4.09 -1.23 6.45
CA VAL A 371 4.19 -0.66 7.79
C VAL A 371 3.00 -1.12 8.63
N PHE A 372 3.24 -1.65 9.82
CA PHE A 372 2.18 -2.06 10.75
C PHE A 372 2.58 -1.89 12.21
N LEU A 373 1.59 -1.76 13.08
CA LEU A 373 1.74 -1.77 14.53
C LEU A 373 1.61 -3.20 15.04
N GLU A 374 2.57 -3.66 15.84
CA GLU A 374 2.48 -4.90 16.61
C GLU A 374 2.27 -4.55 18.09
N SER A 375 1.29 -5.17 18.75
CA SER A 375 0.98 -4.97 20.17
C SER A 375 0.91 -6.31 20.89
N TRP A 376 1.54 -6.43 22.05
CA TRP A 376 1.53 -7.68 22.83
C TRP A 376 1.61 -7.46 24.33
N HIS A 377 1.20 -8.46 25.10
CA HIS A 377 1.27 -8.43 26.57
C HIS A 377 2.54 -9.14 27.04
N GLU A 378 3.24 -8.54 28.00
CA GLU A 378 4.48 -9.12 28.52
C GLU A 378 4.70 -8.81 30.00
N LYS A 379 5.24 -9.78 30.74
CA LYS A 379 5.66 -9.56 32.13
C LYS A 379 6.83 -8.58 32.15
N ILE A 380 6.75 -7.57 33.01
CA ILE A 380 7.87 -6.63 33.20
C ILE A 380 9.12 -7.37 33.70
N ALA A 381 8.92 -8.38 34.56
CA ALA A 381 9.99 -9.16 35.18
C ALA A 381 10.85 -9.96 34.17
N ASP A 382 10.29 -10.38 33.02
CA ASP A 382 11.01 -11.23 32.06
C ASP A 382 12.21 -10.52 31.42
N LYS A 383 12.13 -9.19 31.27
CA LYS A 383 13.24 -8.35 30.77
C LYS A 383 13.79 -7.39 31.81
N ASP A 384 13.11 -7.26 32.96
CA ASP A 384 13.41 -6.29 34.00
C ASP A 384 13.47 -4.83 33.50
N VAL A 385 12.65 -4.50 32.50
CA VAL A 385 12.59 -3.16 31.88
C VAL A 385 11.13 -2.74 31.71
N VAL A 386 10.83 -1.48 32.05
CA VAL A 386 9.57 -0.81 31.75
C VAL A 386 9.81 0.28 30.71
N TYR A 387 8.86 0.43 29.79
CA TYR A 387 8.93 1.33 28.66
C TYR A 387 7.86 2.42 28.80
N PRO A 388 8.18 3.71 28.57
CA PRO A 388 7.14 4.74 28.48
C PRO A 388 6.08 4.37 27.45
N LEU A 389 4.81 4.41 27.88
CA LEU A 389 3.63 4.13 27.05
C LEU A 389 3.58 2.70 26.47
N GLY A 390 4.45 1.80 26.93
CA GLY A 390 4.65 0.49 26.31
C GLY A 390 5.44 0.53 25.00
N ASN A 391 5.98 1.68 24.58
CA ASN A 391 6.73 1.84 23.35
C ASN A 391 8.15 1.26 23.48
N VAL A 392 8.42 0.09 22.90
CA VAL A 392 9.76 -0.51 22.96
C VAL A 392 10.79 0.19 22.08
N GLN A 393 10.33 1.12 21.24
CA GLN A 393 11.12 1.95 20.33
C GLN A 393 11.16 3.41 20.78
N PHE A 394 10.87 3.68 22.06
CA PHE A 394 10.81 5.04 22.58
C PHE A 394 12.15 5.75 22.38
N GLY A 395 12.16 6.88 21.67
CA GLY A 395 13.37 7.53 21.15
C GLY A 395 13.97 8.63 22.03
N ALA A 396 13.39 8.91 23.21
CA ALA A 396 13.91 9.93 24.13
C ALA A 396 14.65 9.31 25.32
N SER A 397 15.73 9.96 25.77
CA SER A 397 16.54 9.52 26.92
C SER A 397 15.97 9.92 28.27
N THR A 398 14.81 10.57 28.31
CA THR A 398 14.13 10.99 29.54
C THR A 398 12.62 10.94 29.37
N TYR A 399 11.90 10.59 30.43
CA TYR A 399 10.44 10.65 30.48
C TYR A 399 9.99 11.11 31.88
N GLU A 400 9.21 12.19 31.97
CA GLU A 400 8.72 12.77 33.25
C GLU A 400 9.81 12.97 34.32
N GLY A 401 10.99 13.43 33.88
CA GLY A 401 12.16 13.64 34.74
C GLY A 401 12.90 12.36 35.15
N ILE A 402 12.50 11.19 34.63
CA ILE A 402 13.17 9.91 34.82
C ILE A 402 14.15 9.70 33.66
N GLY A 403 15.43 9.46 33.98
CA GLY A 403 16.43 9.08 32.99
C GLY A 403 16.17 7.68 32.45
N LEU A 404 16.26 7.52 31.12
CA LEU A 404 16.08 6.27 30.40
C LEU A 404 17.39 5.85 29.75
N ALA A 405 17.61 4.55 29.61
CA ALA A 405 18.81 3.98 29.04
C ALA A 405 18.49 3.10 27.83
N ASN A 406 19.32 3.17 26.80
CA ASN A 406 19.15 2.42 25.55
C ASN A 406 19.88 1.06 25.54
N ASN A 407 20.89 0.88 26.40
CA ASN A 407 21.60 -0.38 26.56
C ASN A 407 20.77 -1.46 27.30
N LEU A 408 19.58 -1.09 27.79
CA LEU A 408 18.61 -2.00 28.39
C LEU A 408 17.68 -2.65 27.35
N VAL A 409 17.65 -2.12 26.12
CA VAL A 409 16.74 -2.56 25.08
C VAL A 409 17.54 -3.28 23.99
N GLY A 410 17.24 -4.56 23.77
CA GLY A 410 17.90 -5.33 22.71
C GLY A 410 17.63 -4.71 21.33
N GLN A 411 18.64 -4.68 20.47
CA GLN A 411 18.56 -4.05 19.15
C GLN A 411 17.38 -4.58 18.33
N GLY A 412 17.27 -5.90 18.16
CA GLY A 412 16.17 -6.54 17.42
C GLY A 412 14.79 -6.35 18.07
N TYR A 413 14.73 -5.97 19.34
CA TYR A 413 13.48 -5.68 20.04
C TYR A 413 12.93 -4.30 19.68
N SER A 414 13.81 -3.32 19.42
CA SER A 414 13.43 -1.97 18.97
C SER A 414 13.57 -1.74 17.47
N ALA A 415 14.11 -2.69 16.71
CA ALA A 415 14.27 -2.57 15.27
C ALA A 415 12.92 -2.49 14.53
N PHE A 416 12.86 -1.73 13.44
CA PHE A 416 11.70 -1.76 12.54
C PHE A 416 11.57 -3.09 11.77
N GLY A 417 12.69 -3.76 11.52
CA GLY A 417 12.74 -5.06 10.84
C GLY A 417 14.16 -5.63 10.88
N GLU A 418 14.36 -6.81 10.31
CA GLU A 418 15.67 -7.49 10.28
C GLU A 418 16.79 -6.64 9.65
N TRP A 419 16.42 -5.80 8.68
CA TRP A 419 17.34 -4.89 7.99
C TRP A 419 17.81 -3.70 8.83
N ASP A 420 17.10 -3.37 9.91
CA ASP A 420 17.40 -2.22 10.76
C ASP A 420 18.35 -2.65 11.86
N THR A 421 19.57 -2.10 11.85
CA THR A 421 20.61 -2.35 12.85
C THR A 421 20.87 -1.15 13.77
N ASN A 422 20.16 -0.05 13.56
CA ASN A 422 20.53 1.27 14.11
C ASN A 422 19.51 1.83 15.11
N THR A 423 18.22 1.49 14.99
CA THR A 423 17.18 2.01 15.87
C THR A 423 17.40 1.56 17.31
N LYS A 424 17.28 2.51 18.25
CA LYS A 424 17.47 2.29 19.68
C LYS A 424 16.19 2.60 20.43
N GLY A 425 15.71 1.66 21.23
CA GLY A 425 14.69 1.92 22.23
C GLY A 425 15.31 2.39 23.55
N TYR A 426 14.59 3.23 24.29
CA TYR A 426 14.97 3.66 25.64
C TYR A 426 13.94 3.16 26.65
N GLY A 427 14.44 2.57 27.74
CA GLY A 427 13.61 2.10 28.85
C GLY A 427 14.30 2.34 30.18
N VAL A 428 13.67 1.90 31.27
CA VAL A 428 14.28 1.96 32.60
C VAL A 428 14.18 0.62 33.30
N LYS A 429 15.26 0.26 34.00
CA LYS A 429 15.36 -1.00 34.71
C LYS A 429 14.39 -1.03 35.89
N TRP A 430 13.49 -2.01 35.92
CA TRP A 430 12.37 -2.05 36.87
C TRP A 430 12.83 -2.33 38.30
N SER A 431 13.70 -3.33 38.49
CA SER A 431 14.22 -3.76 39.79
C SER A 431 15.01 -2.68 40.55
N THR A 432 15.63 -1.74 39.84
CA THR A 432 16.42 -0.64 40.44
C THR A 432 15.68 0.69 40.48
N LEU A 433 14.48 0.77 39.91
CA LEU A 433 13.68 1.99 39.91
C LEU A 433 13.20 2.33 41.32
N SER A 434 13.33 3.59 41.73
CA SER A 434 12.86 4.05 43.05
C SER A 434 11.36 3.84 43.21
N ALA A 435 10.88 3.63 44.43
CA ALA A 435 9.45 3.44 44.70
C ALA A 435 8.59 4.60 44.16
N ALA A 436 9.04 5.84 44.33
CA ALA A 436 8.36 7.02 43.80
C ALA A 436 8.25 7.01 42.27
N ASN A 437 9.32 6.63 41.56
CA ASN A 437 9.30 6.55 40.10
C ASN A 437 8.52 5.34 39.58
N ARG A 438 8.50 4.20 40.29
CA ARG A 438 7.60 3.08 39.96
C ARG A 438 6.15 3.50 40.01
N VAL A 439 5.76 4.24 41.06
CA VAL A 439 4.39 4.74 41.21
C VAL A 439 3.97 5.65 40.04
N LYS A 440 4.89 6.46 39.47
CA LYS A 440 4.59 7.24 38.26
C LYS A 440 4.19 6.34 37.08
N PHE A 441 4.95 5.27 36.85
CA PHE A 441 4.61 4.31 35.78
C PHE A 441 3.31 3.54 36.04
N LEU A 442 3.05 3.15 37.29
CA LEU A 442 1.87 2.35 37.65
C LEU A 442 0.57 3.16 37.66
N LYS A 443 0.62 4.44 38.05
CA LYS A 443 -0.55 5.31 38.14
C LYS A 443 -1.04 5.83 36.80
N ASN A 444 -0.17 5.97 35.81
CA ASN A 444 -0.57 6.46 34.50
C ASN A 444 -1.18 5.31 33.67
N PRO A 445 -2.49 5.33 33.37
CA PRO A 445 -3.14 4.27 32.59
C PRO A 445 -2.64 4.17 31.14
N GLU A 446 -2.02 5.23 30.58
CA GLU A 446 -1.46 5.24 29.23
C GLU A 446 -0.22 4.36 29.10
N HIS A 447 0.40 3.96 30.22
CA HIS A 447 1.48 2.97 30.22
C HIS A 447 0.99 1.53 30.07
N ASN A 448 -0.33 1.31 30.11
CA ASN A 448 -0.99 0.02 29.97
C ASN A 448 -0.36 -1.08 30.86
N ILE A 449 -0.11 -0.74 32.13
CA ILE A 449 0.39 -1.68 33.14
C ILE A 449 -0.75 -2.15 34.01
N TYR A 450 -0.86 -3.46 34.21
CA TYR A 450 -1.78 -4.08 35.15
C TYR A 450 -1.10 -5.16 35.97
N TYR A 451 -1.63 -5.42 37.17
CA TYR A 451 -1.21 -6.55 37.98
C TYR A 451 -2.09 -7.77 37.70
N ASP A 452 -1.45 -8.87 37.32
CA ASP A 452 -2.08 -10.17 37.15
C ASP A 452 -1.93 -10.99 38.45
N PRO A 453 -3.00 -11.19 39.23
CA PRO A 453 -2.93 -11.90 40.50
C PRO A 453 -2.67 -13.39 40.34
N GLU A 454 -3.04 -13.99 39.21
CA GLU A 454 -2.79 -15.41 38.91
C GLU A 454 -1.32 -15.63 38.59
N ALA A 455 -0.77 -14.78 37.72
CA ALA A 455 0.66 -14.82 37.37
C ALA A 455 1.57 -14.20 38.43
N LYS A 456 1.00 -13.51 39.44
CA LYS A 456 1.68 -12.71 40.46
C LYS A 456 2.71 -11.74 39.87
N ALA A 457 2.37 -11.10 38.76
CA ALA A 457 3.30 -10.30 37.98
C ALA A 457 2.66 -9.02 37.45
N TYR A 458 3.47 -7.97 37.32
CA TYR A 458 3.11 -6.79 36.54
C TYR A 458 3.25 -7.11 35.06
N ILE A 459 2.18 -6.91 34.32
CA ILE A 459 2.13 -7.05 32.87
C ILE A 459 2.08 -5.65 32.27
N GLN A 460 2.90 -5.41 31.26
CA GLN A 460 2.80 -4.22 30.43
C GLN A 460 2.31 -4.64 29.04
N VAL A 461 1.30 -3.95 28.52
CA VAL A 461 0.99 -4.04 27.09
C VAL A 461 1.96 -3.16 26.33
N ARG A 462 2.77 -3.79 25.50
CA ARG A 462 3.85 -3.16 24.73
C ARG A 462 3.46 -3.07 23.27
N TYR A 463 4.09 -2.15 22.56
CA TYR A 463 3.95 -2.03 21.13
C TYR A 463 5.25 -1.69 20.44
N ARG A 464 5.29 -1.99 19.14
CA ARG A 464 6.32 -1.53 18.20
C ARG A 464 5.70 -1.32 16.82
N VAL A 465 6.29 -0.44 16.03
CA VAL A 465 6.04 -0.33 14.59
C VAL A 465 7.07 -1.16 13.84
N ARG A 466 6.60 -1.99 12.91
CA ARG A 466 7.43 -2.82 12.04
C ARG A 466 7.31 -2.38 10.59
N VAL A 467 8.42 -2.49 9.86
CA VAL A 467 8.50 -2.24 8.42
C VAL A 467 9.11 -3.46 7.75
N VAL A 468 8.28 -4.13 6.95
CA VAL A 468 8.60 -5.38 6.25
C VAL A 468 8.88 -5.07 4.79
N GLU A 469 10.07 -5.47 4.33
CA GLU A 469 10.48 -5.35 2.92
C GLU A 469 9.58 -6.22 2.04
N GLY A 470 8.96 -5.66 1.01
CA GLY A 470 8.11 -6.43 0.09
C GLY A 470 8.86 -7.40 -0.82
N LEU A 471 8.16 -8.40 -1.36
CA LEU A 471 8.69 -9.39 -2.32
C LEU A 471 8.41 -9.02 -3.79
N GLY A 472 7.86 -7.82 -4.03
CA GLY A 472 7.34 -7.34 -5.30
C GLY A 472 6.18 -6.38 -5.08
N ASP A 473 5.53 -5.92 -6.14
CA ASP A 473 4.43 -4.95 -6.04
C ASP A 473 3.08 -5.57 -5.70
N GLY A 474 2.89 -6.86 -6.00
CA GLY A 474 1.69 -7.61 -5.67
C GLY A 474 1.55 -7.84 -4.17
N HIS A 475 0.34 -8.05 -3.68
CA HIS A 475 0.13 -8.37 -2.27
C HIS A 475 -1.23 -9.01 -2.01
N GLY A 476 -1.35 -9.69 -0.87
CA GLY A 476 -2.64 -10.11 -0.33
C GLY A 476 -3.44 -8.97 0.29
N SER A 477 -4.51 -9.35 0.98
CA SER A 477 -5.28 -8.43 1.81
C SER A 477 -4.43 -7.93 2.99
N PHE A 478 -4.54 -6.64 3.28
CA PHE A 478 -4.01 -6.01 4.49
C PHE A 478 -5.12 -5.35 5.31
N VAL A 479 -6.35 -5.78 5.12
CA VAL A 479 -7.48 -5.28 5.88
C VAL A 479 -8.25 -6.48 6.43
N SER A 480 -8.13 -6.68 7.74
CA SER A 480 -8.85 -7.73 8.46
C SER A 480 -10.35 -7.40 8.46
N ASN A 481 -11.08 -8.05 7.55
CA ASN A 481 -12.49 -7.80 7.26
C ASN A 481 -13.27 -9.12 7.10
N ASN A 482 -14.58 -9.04 6.85
CA ASN A 482 -15.44 -10.23 6.79
C ASN A 482 -15.11 -11.20 5.63
N ALA A 483 -14.51 -10.71 4.54
CA ALA A 483 -14.15 -11.53 3.39
C ALA A 483 -12.72 -12.09 3.48
N ASP A 484 -11.87 -11.56 4.36
CA ASP A 484 -10.47 -11.92 4.40
C ASP A 484 -10.26 -13.36 4.87
N THR A 485 -9.52 -14.11 4.07
CA THR A 485 -9.14 -15.51 4.34
C THR A 485 -7.63 -15.66 4.49
N ARG A 486 -6.86 -14.57 4.40
CA ARG A 486 -5.40 -14.62 4.42
C ARG A 486 -4.88 -13.96 5.69
N GLY A 487 -3.78 -14.52 6.20
CA GLY A 487 -3.05 -13.84 7.26
C GLY A 487 -2.35 -12.60 6.73
N LEU A 488 -1.86 -11.75 7.64
CA LEU A 488 -1.26 -10.46 7.30
C LEU A 488 -0.18 -10.61 6.21
N GLY A 489 -0.40 -9.95 5.07
CA GLY A 489 0.53 -9.97 3.93
C GLY A 489 0.60 -11.30 3.18
N GLY A 490 -0.35 -12.21 3.39
CA GLY A 490 -0.34 -13.52 2.74
C GLY A 490 -0.60 -13.48 1.24
N ARG A 491 0.28 -14.11 0.45
CA ARG A 491 0.10 -14.35 -0.99
C ARG A 491 -0.39 -15.79 -1.24
N TYR A 492 -1.23 -15.97 -2.27
CA TYR A 492 -1.41 -17.27 -2.93
C TYR A 492 -0.76 -17.08 -4.29
N ASP A 493 0.42 -17.65 -4.47
CA ASP A 493 0.84 -18.04 -5.80
C ASP A 493 0.63 -19.56 -5.86
N ASN A 494 0.16 -20.05 -7.01
CA ASN A 494 -0.26 -21.44 -7.15
C ASN A 494 0.85 -22.39 -6.65
N VAL A 495 0.41 -23.47 -6.00
CA VAL A 495 1.20 -24.54 -5.36
C VAL A 495 1.61 -24.30 -3.88
N ASN A 496 0.70 -24.64 -2.96
CA ASN A 496 0.94 -25.07 -1.56
C ASN A 496 1.75 -24.20 -0.57
N THR A 497 2.29 -23.04 -0.93
CA THR A 497 3.11 -22.25 0.00
C THR A 497 2.38 -21.00 0.51
N ARG A 498 2.28 -20.90 1.85
CA ARG A 498 1.53 -19.85 2.56
C ARG A 498 2.51 -18.92 3.29
N PHE A 499 3.27 -18.14 2.54
CA PHE A 499 4.21 -17.16 3.11
C PHE A 499 3.47 -15.93 3.63
N GLN A 500 3.70 -15.62 4.91
CA GLN A 500 3.01 -14.54 5.62
C GLN A 500 4.01 -13.82 6.53
N VAL A 501 3.63 -12.63 7.00
CA VAL A 501 4.43 -11.88 7.96
C VAL A 501 4.38 -12.59 9.32
N PRO A 502 5.52 -13.03 9.87
CA PRO A 502 5.54 -13.75 11.15
C PRO A 502 5.42 -12.79 12.34
N PRO A 503 4.73 -13.20 13.43
CA PRO A 503 4.72 -12.46 14.69
C PRO A 503 6.10 -12.42 15.35
N GLN A 504 6.45 -11.28 15.97
CA GLN A 504 7.66 -11.18 16.80
C GLN A 504 7.33 -11.28 18.29
N GLY A 505 6.34 -10.52 18.78
CA GLY A 505 5.88 -10.60 20.17
C GLY A 505 6.99 -10.38 21.20
N ALA A 506 7.09 -11.21 22.23
CA ALA A 506 8.10 -11.03 23.27
C ALA A 506 9.56 -11.31 22.82
N SER A 507 9.80 -11.78 21.58
CA SER A 507 11.14 -12.10 21.08
C SER A 507 12.05 -10.87 20.94
N LEU A 508 13.28 -10.99 21.42
CA LEU A 508 14.35 -9.99 21.23
C LEU A 508 14.92 -9.96 19.81
N ILE A 509 14.65 -10.99 19.00
CA ILE A 509 15.18 -11.15 17.66
C ILE A 509 14.08 -10.79 16.65
N SER A 510 14.39 -9.90 15.72
CA SER A 510 13.52 -9.61 14.58
C SER A 510 13.39 -10.86 13.71
N PRO A 511 12.16 -11.34 13.42
CA PRO A 511 11.98 -12.47 12.54
C PRO A 511 12.22 -12.05 11.09
N LYS A 512 12.41 -13.04 10.22
CA LYS A 512 12.45 -12.80 8.78
C LYS A 512 11.17 -12.12 8.30
N ASN A 513 11.28 -11.38 7.19
CA ASN A 513 10.16 -10.62 6.62
C ASN A 513 8.95 -11.49 6.26
N TYR A 514 9.20 -12.68 5.68
CA TYR A 514 8.16 -13.64 5.31
C TYR A 514 8.63 -15.06 5.61
N MET A 515 7.77 -15.87 6.24
CA MET A 515 8.02 -17.29 6.47
C MET A 515 6.74 -18.12 6.31
N ASN A 516 6.92 -19.43 6.20
CA ASN A 516 5.78 -20.36 6.26
C ASN A 516 5.19 -20.34 7.68
N TYR A 517 3.87 -20.28 7.78
CA TYR A 517 3.21 -20.21 9.09
C TYR A 517 3.52 -21.40 10.00
N SER A 518 3.86 -22.58 9.44
CA SER A 518 4.26 -23.75 10.22
C SER A 518 5.62 -23.61 10.91
N GLU A 519 6.45 -22.63 10.53
CA GLU A 519 7.80 -22.44 11.08
C GLU A 519 7.82 -21.45 12.25
N GLN A 520 7.04 -20.36 12.20
CA GLN A 520 7.09 -19.29 13.20
C GLN A 520 5.72 -18.63 13.47
N GLY A 521 4.64 -19.25 13.00
CA GLY A 521 3.29 -18.71 13.13
C GLY A 521 2.98 -17.57 12.18
N ASN A 522 1.74 -17.09 12.28
CA ASN A 522 1.19 -16.04 11.44
C ASN A 522 0.18 -15.15 12.18
N TYR A 523 -0.19 -14.06 11.52
CA TYR A 523 -1.25 -13.15 11.93
C TYR A 523 -2.56 -13.51 11.23
N LEU A 524 -3.53 -14.08 11.93
CA LEU A 524 -4.84 -14.47 11.40
C LEU A 524 -5.83 -13.28 11.36
N PRO A 525 -6.69 -13.18 10.34
CA PRO A 525 -7.70 -12.12 10.24
C PRO A 525 -8.98 -12.45 11.02
N TYR A 526 -9.89 -11.48 11.07
CA TYR A 526 -11.20 -11.51 11.73
C TYR A 526 -11.99 -12.80 11.46
N ARG A 527 -12.08 -13.24 10.21
CA ARG A 527 -12.89 -14.39 9.81
C ARG A 527 -12.48 -15.67 10.54
N TYR A 528 -11.18 -15.87 10.77
CA TYR A 528 -10.69 -17.04 11.50
C TYR A 528 -11.02 -16.94 12.99
N HIS A 529 -10.98 -15.75 13.58
CA HIS A 529 -11.34 -15.56 14.98
C HIS A 529 -12.80 -15.97 15.25
N ALA A 530 -13.71 -15.58 14.35
CA ALA A 530 -15.13 -15.91 14.44
C ALA A 530 -15.38 -17.42 14.36
N GLN A 531 -14.58 -18.15 13.56
CA GLN A 531 -14.64 -19.61 13.46
C GLN A 531 -14.02 -20.33 14.67
N MET A 532 -13.20 -19.63 15.45
CA MET A 532 -12.35 -20.16 16.51
C MET A 532 -12.85 -19.82 17.92
N ASN A 533 -14.09 -19.31 18.07
CA ASN A 533 -14.69 -18.83 19.33
C ASN A 533 -13.82 -17.81 20.09
N ILE A 534 -13.06 -17.00 19.34
CA ILE A 534 -12.32 -15.86 19.87
C ILE A 534 -13.16 -14.62 19.56
N GLU A 535 -13.39 -13.74 20.55
CA GLU A 535 -14.06 -12.44 20.37
C GLU A 535 -13.52 -11.70 19.13
N PRO A 536 -14.20 -11.78 17.98
CA PRO A 536 -13.62 -11.38 16.72
C PRO A 536 -13.78 -9.87 16.56
N GLN A 537 -12.73 -9.17 16.12
CA GLN A 537 -12.76 -7.71 15.92
C GLN A 537 -12.29 -7.32 14.53
N LEU A 538 -13.11 -6.53 13.82
CA LEU A 538 -12.72 -5.95 12.54
C LEU A 538 -11.47 -5.10 12.71
N GLY A 539 -10.61 -5.09 11.68
CA GLY A 539 -9.33 -4.38 11.67
C GLY A 539 -8.20 -5.06 12.45
N LEU A 540 -8.48 -6.08 13.26
CA LEU A 540 -7.48 -6.78 14.08
C LEU A 540 -6.94 -8.03 13.38
N TYR A 541 -5.62 -8.19 13.37
CA TYR A 541 -4.99 -9.49 13.16
C TYR A 541 -4.43 -10.03 14.49
N ALA A 542 -4.52 -11.34 14.74
CA ALA A 542 -3.92 -11.96 15.93
C ALA A 542 -2.95 -13.09 15.62
N ALA A 543 -1.90 -13.19 16.43
CA ALA A 543 -0.88 -14.21 16.28
C ALA A 543 -1.39 -15.63 16.62
N SER A 544 -0.96 -16.62 15.84
CA SER A 544 -1.15 -18.06 16.05
C SER A 544 0.05 -18.83 15.49
N LYS A 545 0.52 -19.89 16.17
CA LYS A 545 1.73 -20.64 15.74
C LYS A 545 1.45 -21.77 14.76
N ASP A 546 0.20 -22.26 14.71
CA ASP A 546 -0.20 -23.40 13.85
C ASP A 546 -1.55 -23.17 13.13
N GLY A 547 -2.06 -21.93 13.11
CA GLY A 547 -3.41 -21.64 12.63
C GLY A 547 -4.53 -22.23 13.51
N SER A 548 -4.21 -22.63 14.74
CA SER A 548 -5.13 -23.29 15.69
C SER A 548 -5.23 -22.53 17.02
N VAL A 549 -6.30 -22.79 17.79
CA VAL A 549 -6.68 -22.02 19.00
C VAL A 549 -5.68 -22.19 20.15
N GLY A 550 -5.02 -23.35 20.24
CA GLY A 550 -4.15 -23.74 21.35
C GLY A 550 -2.71 -23.25 21.29
N SER A 551 -2.26 -22.63 20.19
CA SER A 551 -0.84 -22.33 19.91
C SER A 551 -0.50 -20.83 19.97
N ARG A 552 -1.24 -20.08 20.80
CA ARG A 552 -1.12 -18.60 20.90
C ARG A 552 -0.11 -18.14 21.95
N THR A 553 0.15 -18.94 22.99
CA THR A 553 0.96 -18.55 24.15
C THR A 553 2.45 -18.37 23.87
N ASP A 554 2.92 -18.78 22.69
CA ASP A 554 4.34 -18.70 22.31
C ASP A 554 4.83 -17.26 22.09
N PHE A 555 3.94 -16.33 21.76
CA PHE A 555 4.34 -14.98 21.34
C PHE A 555 4.22 -13.94 22.45
N ALA A 556 3.38 -14.18 23.45
CA ALA A 556 3.03 -13.17 24.46
C ALA A 556 2.35 -13.79 25.69
N HIS A 557 2.28 -13.02 26.78
CA HIS A 557 1.52 -13.40 27.97
C HIS A 557 0.07 -13.72 27.59
N GLN A 558 -0.40 -14.94 27.92
CA GLN A 558 -1.72 -15.47 27.55
C GLN A 558 -2.03 -15.43 26.04
N GLY A 559 -1.00 -15.39 25.18
CA GLY A 559 -1.14 -15.37 23.73
C GLY A 559 -1.76 -14.09 23.15
N GLN A 560 -1.70 -12.99 23.90
CA GLN A 560 -2.20 -11.68 23.48
C GLN A 560 -1.13 -10.96 22.66
N CYS A 561 -1.06 -11.25 21.37
CA CYS A 561 -0.19 -10.62 20.38
C CYS A 561 -0.98 -10.32 19.09
N PHE A 562 -0.91 -9.07 18.62
CA PHE A 562 -1.81 -8.51 17.61
C PHE A 562 -1.07 -7.61 16.63
N ALA A 563 -1.66 -7.44 15.43
CA ALA A 563 -1.17 -6.51 14.42
C ALA A 563 -2.29 -5.63 13.84
N ILE A 564 -1.98 -4.35 13.62
CA ILE A 564 -2.82 -3.36 12.90
C ILE A 564 -2.00 -2.76 11.75
N PRO A 565 -2.43 -2.95 10.50
CA PRO A 565 -1.79 -2.33 9.33
C PRO A 565 -1.86 -0.80 9.38
N ILE A 566 -0.79 -0.14 8.92
CA ILE A 566 -0.66 1.32 8.89
C ILE A 566 -0.59 1.81 7.44
N ALA A 567 0.35 1.29 6.64
CA ALA A 567 0.53 1.77 5.27
C ALA A 567 1.25 0.74 4.38
N LEU A 568 1.05 0.88 3.06
CA LEU A 568 1.94 0.33 2.05
C LEU A 568 2.70 1.46 1.35
N VAL A 569 4.00 1.27 1.16
CA VAL A 569 4.84 2.27 0.51
C VAL A 569 5.48 1.68 -0.74
N GLN A 570 5.08 2.19 -1.91
CA GLN A 570 5.68 1.84 -3.19
C GLN A 570 7.12 2.33 -3.24
N ARG A 571 8.06 1.43 -3.51
CA ARG A 571 9.49 1.76 -3.62
C ARG A 571 9.88 1.92 -5.09
N LEU A 572 10.67 2.94 -5.35
CA LEU A 572 11.46 3.11 -6.59
C LEU A 572 12.80 2.38 -6.41
N ASN A 573 13.65 2.33 -7.45
CA ASN A 573 14.91 1.60 -7.38
C ASN A 573 16.14 2.46 -7.74
N GLN A 574 17.31 1.95 -7.32
CA GLN A 574 18.60 2.61 -7.45
C GLN A 574 19.18 2.60 -8.88
N GLY A 575 18.64 1.75 -9.76
CA GLY A 575 19.08 1.65 -11.15
C GLY A 575 18.77 2.90 -11.95
N ALA A 576 19.46 3.08 -13.08
CA ALA A 576 19.21 4.15 -14.02
C ALA A 576 17.76 4.12 -14.50
N TYR A 577 17.11 5.28 -14.54
CA TYR A 577 15.80 5.39 -15.16
C TYR A 577 15.91 5.16 -16.67
N HIS A 578 15.08 4.27 -17.22
CA HIS A 578 14.88 4.12 -18.66
C HIS A 578 13.40 3.85 -18.93
N PRO A 579 12.76 4.50 -19.91
CA PRO A 579 11.31 4.43 -20.08
C PRO A 579 10.82 3.04 -20.55
N SER A 580 11.67 2.25 -21.21
CA SER A 580 11.37 0.84 -21.57
C SER A 580 11.78 -0.16 -20.47
N TYR A 581 13.05 -0.14 -20.06
CA TYR A 581 13.63 -1.22 -19.26
C TYR A 581 13.63 -1.01 -17.75
N ASN A 582 13.57 0.24 -17.27
CA ASN A 582 13.47 0.49 -15.84
C ASN A 582 12.63 1.74 -15.52
N PRO A 583 11.29 1.68 -15.75
CA PRO A 583 10.41 2.81 -15.52
C PRO A 583 10.35 3.25 -14.05
N MET A 584 10.77 2.41 -13.10
CA MET A 584 10.86 2.70 -11.66
C MET A 584 12.26 3.12 -11.20
N GLY A 585 13.23 3.17 -12.12
CA GLY A 585 14.58 3.65 -11.85
C GLY A 585 14.62 5.13 -11.51
N THR A 586 15.63 5.52 -10.75
CA THR A 586 15.83 6.92 -10.32
C THR A 586 17.22 7.45 -10.67
N GLY A 587 18.19 6.56 -10.88
CA GLY A 587 19.57 6.90 -11.14
C GLY A 587 19.78 7.52 -12.51
N ARG A 588 20.93 8.18 -12.66
CA ARG A 588 21.52 8.54 -13.95
C ARG A 588 22.58 7.52 -14.35
N ARG A 589 22.97 7.59 -15.62
CA ARG A 589 24.12 6.89 -16.17
C ARG A 589 25.35 7.71 -15.84
N ARG A 590 26.38 7.11 -15.26
CA ARG A 590 27.63 7.79 -14.89
C ARG A 590 28.76 7.25 -15.75
N ILE A 591 29.63 8.14 -16.24
CA ILE A 591 30.89 7.76 -16.91
C ILE A 591 32.07 7.87 -15.94
N SER A 592 33.19 7.25 -16.30
CA SER A 592 34.48 7.44 -15.61
C SER A 592 34.83 8.94 -15.52
N GLY A 593 35.14 9.43 -14.33
CA GLY A 593 35.40 10.86 -14.09
C GLY A 593 34.24 11.68 -13.50
N GLY A 594 33.06 11.08 -13.30
CA GLY A 594 32.00 11.67 -12.45
C GLY A 594 30.97 12.55 -13.16
N TYR A 595 30.83 12.45 -14.49
CA TYR A 595 29.73 13.09 -15.22
C TYR A 595 28.50 12.19 -15.27
N TYR A 596 27.31 12.80 -15.24
CA TYR A 596 26.03 12.10 -15.16
C TYR A 596 25.12 12.47 -16.33
N TYR A 597 24.50 11.44 -16.91
CA TYR A 597 23.66 11.54 -18.10
C TYR A 597 22.30 10.90 -17.85
N THR A 598 21.25 11.51 -18.39
CA THR A 598 19.92 10.87 -18.47
C THR A 598 19.91 9.80 -19.58
N TRP A 599 18.88 8.96 -19.60
CA TRP A 599 18.78 7.86 -20.56
C TRP A 599 18.86 8.29 -22.03
N TYR A 600 18.33 9.47 -22.36
CA TYR A 600 18.25 10.01 -23.72
C TYR A 600 19.50 10.80 -24.15
N GLN A 601 20.47 11.02 -23.25
CA GLN A 601 21.70 11.71 -23.59
C GLN A 601 22.76 10.73 -24.12
N THR A 602 23.61 11.22 -25.02
CA THR A 602 24.67 10.43 -25.68
C THR A 602 26.06 10.91 -25.26
N HIS A 603 27.01 9.98 -25.26
CA HIS A 603 28.45 10.20 -25.05
C HIS A 603 29.19 8.97 -25.56
N ASP A 604 30.42 9.12 -26.04
CA ASP A 604 31.25 8.03 -26.58
C ASP A 604 31.59 6.92 -25.55
N GLN A 605 31.51 7.23 -24.25
CA GLN A 605 31.76 6.30 -23.15
C GLN A 605 30.50 5.65 -22.61
N LEU A 606 29.31 6.06 -23.07
CA LEU A 606 28.04 5.51 -22.57
C LEU A 606 27.72 4.19 -23.29
N THR A 607 27.56 3.11 -22.53
CA THR A 607 27.11 1.81 -23.05
C THR A 607 25.59 1.82 -23.19
N GLU A 608 25.07 1.42 -24.35
CA GLU A 608 23.64 1.37 -24.62
C GLU A 608 22.87 0.51 -23.61
N ILE A 609 21.64 0.93 -23.27
CA ILE A 609 20.75 0.17 -22.38
C ILE A 609 19.79 -0.62 -23.27
N ARG A 610 19.84 -1.94 -23.17
CA ARG A 610 19.04 -2.89 -23.98
C ARG A 610 18.21 -3.84 -23.12
N SER A 611 18.42 -3.83 -21.80
CA SER A 611 17.68 -4.66 -20.88
C SER A 611 17.50 -4.01 -19.50
N VAL A 612 16.70 -4.68 -18.66
CA VAL A 612 16.55 -4.30 -17.26
C VAL A 612 17.89 -4.39 -16.53
N TYR A 613 18.71 -5.42 -16.82
CA TYR A 613 20.02 -5.60 -16.19
C TYR A 613 20.95 -4.42 -16.47
N ASP A 614 20.97 -3.91 -17.71
CA ASP A 614 21.84 -2.78 -18.06
C ASP A 614 21.55 -1.55 -17.21
N CYS A 615 20.29 -1.39 -16.76
CA CYS A 615 19.90 -0.31 -15.85
C CYS A 615 20.47 -0.47 -14.43
N PHE A 616 21.02 -1.63 -14.05
CA PHE A 616 21.62 -1.92 -12.75
C PHE A 616 23.11 -2.26 -12.83
N ASP A 617 23.69 -2.25 -14.03
CA ASP A 617 25.10 -2.58 -14.22
C ASP A 617 26.02 -1.51 -13.63
N SER A 618 26.60 -1.84 -12.48
CA SER A 618 27.55 -0.98 -11.76
C SER A 618 28.89 -0.78 -12.50
N GLN A 619 29.21 -1.62 -13.49
CA GLN A 619 30.46 -1.58 -14.26
C GLN A 619 30.24 -1.05 -15.69
N ALA A 620 29.06 -0.52 -16.00
CA ALA A 620 28.76 0.13 -17.27
C ALA A 620 29.64 1.37 -17.52
N ASN A 621 29.58 1.90 -18.74
CA ASN A 621 30.14 3.21 -19.10
C ASN A 621 31.62 3.43 -18.72
N ASN A 622 32.49 2.47 -19.07
CA ASN A 622 33.92 2.50 -18.73
C ASN A 622 34.19 2.59 -17.20
N GLY A 623 33.39 1.87 -16.40
CA GLY A 623 33.52 1.81 -14.94
C GLY A 623 32.77 2.89 -14.16
N GLY A 624 31.98 3.73 -14.83
CA GLY A 624 31.13 4.73 -14.16
C GLY A 624 29.78 4.18 -13.66
N GLY A 625 29.23 3.16 -14.33
CA GLY A 625 28.02 2.45 -13.93
C GLY A 625 26.69 3.12 -14.33
N ASN A 626 25.63 2.32 -14.34
CA ASN A 626 24.24 2.73 -14.54
C ASN A 626 23.45 2.73 -13.23
N LYS A 627 24.12 2.97 -12.09
CA LYS A 627 23.51 3.05 -10.76
C LYS A 627 23.75 4.44 -10.20
N GLY A 628 22.71 5.07 -9.65
CA GLY A 628 22.82 6.45 -9.14
C GLY A 628 23.72 6.50 -7.90
N GLU A 629 24.76 7.33 -7.93
CA GLU A 629 25.46 7.80 -6.73
C GLU A 629 24.69 9.03 -6.23
N HIS A 630 24.11 8.98 -5.03
CA HIS A 630 23.36 10.11 -4.48
C HIS A 630 23.92 10.50 -3.11
N GLY A 631 24.17 11.81 -2.92
CA GLY A 631 24.26 12.40 -1.59
C GLY A 631 22.92 12.27 -0.85
N PHE A 632 22.95 12.31 0.48
CA PHE A 632 21.78 12.13 1.36
C PHE A 632 20.52 12.89 0.88
N SER A 633 19.34 12.24 1.04
CA SER A 633 17.96 12.67 0.73
C SER A 633 17.56 14.09 1.17
N TYR A 634 18.18 15.14 0.63
CA TYR A 634 17.70 16.51 0.73
C TYR A 634 16.91 16.85 -0.53
N ILE A 635 15.57 16.76 -0.43
CA ILE A 635 14.61 17.01 -1.51
C ILE A 635 14.85 18.39 -2.18
N GLU A 636 15.37 19.36 -1.44
CA GLU A 636 15.62 20.73 -1.89
C GLU A 636 16.79 20.88 -2.91
N ASN A 637 17.71 19.92 -3.02
CA ASN A 637 18.88 20.01 -3.94
C ASN A 637 18.76 19.11 -5.20
N GLY A 638 17.55 18.64 -5.52
CA GLY A 638 17.32 17.40 -6.30
C GLY A 638 17.42 17.39 -7.82
N SER A 639 18.07 18.35 -8.47
CA SER A 639 18.22 18.29 -9.94
C SER A 639 19.49 17.58 -10.43
N VAL A 640 20.53 17.44 -9.59
CA VAL A 640 21.88 17.07 -10.07
C VAL A 640 22.01 15.56 -10.36
N TYR A 641 21.32 14.70 -9.60
CA TYR A 641 21.55 13.25 -9.63
C TYR A 641 20.36 12.41 -10.10
N CYS A 642 19.19 13.02 -10.36
CA CYS A 642 17.98 12.30 -10.75
C CYS A 642 17.89 12.04 -12.26
N GLY A 643 17.63 10.79 -12.66
CA GLY A 643 17.36 10.39 -14.04
C GLY A 643 15.91 10.59 -14.49
N ARG A 644 14.99 10.87 -13.56
CA ARG A 644 13.55 11.00 -13.82
C ARG A 644 13.12 12.42 -14.14
N SER A 645 12.16 12.51 -15.05
CA SER A 645 11.54 13.77 -15.47
C SER A 645 10.29 14.15 -14.64
N ASP A 646 9.73 13.20 -13.90
CA ASP A 646 8.49 13.35 -13.12
C ASP A 646 8.72 13.85 -11.68
N GLN A 647 7.67 13.90 -10.86
CA GLN A 647 7.69 14.42 -9.49
C GLN A 647 8.55 13.60 -8.52
N TYR A 648 8.91 12.36 -8.85
CA TYR A 648 9.74 11.52 -7.99
C TYR A 648 11.21 11.63 -8.36
N LYS A 649 12.08 11.96 -7.39
CA LYS A 649 13.48 12.29 -7.68
C LYS A 649 14.53 11.32 -7.13
N TYR A 650 14.22 10.60 -6.05
CA TYR A 650 15.17 9.79 -5.30
C TYR A 650 14.58 8.42 -4.96
N TYR A 651 15.41 7.38 -4.93
CA TYR A 651 14.97 6.01 -4.61
C TYR A 651 14.67 5.78 -3.13
N ASP A 652 15.37 6.48 -2.26
CA ASP A 652 15.30 6.34 -0.80
C ASP A 652 14.29 7.28 -0.16
N ALA A 653 13.95 8.38 -0.83
CA ALA A 653 12.89 9.27 -0.40
C ALA A 653 11.51 8.58 -0.49
N ILE A 654 10.69 8.84 0.51
CA ILE A 654 9.27 8.49 0.56
C ILE A 654 8.47 9.72 0.19
N TYR A 655 7.63 9.59 -0.83
CA TYR A 655 6.78 10.65 -1.32
C TYR A 655 5.32 10.36 -0.99
N ALA A 656 4.52 11.40 -0.78
CA ALA A 656 3.12 11.23 -0.43
C ALA A 656 2.34 10.38 -1.44
N GLY A 657 2.65 10.52 -2.74
CA GLY A 657 2.03 9.74 -3.82
C GLY A 657 2.34 8.23 -3.82
N GLN A 658 3.40 7.78 -3.13
CA GLN A 658 3.77 6.36 -3.03
C GLN A 658 3.01 5.62 -1.92
N VAL A 659 2.48 6.36 -0.94
CA VAL A 659 1.91 5.82 0.29
C VAL A 659 0.43 5.53 0.09
N GLU A 660 0.03 4.31 0.42
CA GLU A 660 -1.36 3.91 0.59
C GLU A 660 -1.64 3.79 2.08
N ASP A 661 -2.60 4.58 2.56
CA ASP A 661 -3.03 4.60 3.95
C ASP A 661 -3.97 3.42 4.22
N LEU A 662 -3.53 2.50 5.08
CA LEU A 662 -4.31 1.32 5.46
C LEU A 662 -5.03 1.51 6.80
N ARG A 663 -4.84 2.65 7.46
CA ARG A 663 -5.44 2.89 8.78
C ARG A 663 -6.96 2.98 8.66
N LEU A 664 -7.66 2.20 9.47
CA LEU A 664 -9.12 2.25 9.56
C LEU A 664 -9.58 3.10 10.74
N ASN A 665 -10.63 3.89 10.53
CA ASN A 665 -11.30 4.62 11.60
C ASN A 665 -12.13 3.63 12.44
N ALA A 666 -11.85 3.54 13.74
CA ALA A 666 -12.53 2.67 14.68
C ALA A 666 -13.71 3.35 15.40
N ASN A 667 -13.89 4.67 15.25
CA ASN A 667 -15.03 5.37 15.84
C ASN A 667 -16.36 4.89 15.23
N LYS A 668 -17.44 4.92 16.02
CA LYS A 668 -18.80 4.78 15.47
C LYS A 668 -19.16 6.08 14.76
N LEU A 669 -19.30 6.01 13.44
CA LEU A 669 -19.49 7.18 12.58
C LEU A 669 -20.97 7.44 12.30
N ASP A 670 -21.38 8.70 12.29
CA ASP A 670 -22.66 9.11 11.69
C ASP A 670 -22.55 8.91 10.17
N VAL A 671 -23.35 7.98 9.64
CA VAL A 671 -23.34 7.59 8.23
C VAL A 671 -23.70 8.74 7.28
N ASN A 672 -24.58 9.66 7.71
CA ASN A 672 -24.99 10.79 6.89
C ASN A 672 -23.91 11.86 6.85
N GLN A 673 -23.31 12.16 8.01
CA GLN A 673 -22.18 13.08 8.06
C GLN A 673 -20.97 12.53 7.30
N LEU A 674 -20.68 11.24 7.43
CA LEU A 674 -19.61 10.57 6.69
C LEU A 674 -19.81 10.69 5.18
N ARG A 675 -21.05 10.51 4.70
CA ARG A 675 -21.41 10.69 3.29
C ARG A 675 -21.10 12.11 2.80
N GLU A 676 -21.52 13.13 3.55
CA GLU A 676 -21.30 14.54 3.20
C GLU A 676 -19.83 14.97 3.28
N ASP A 677 -19.10 14.54 4.32
CA ASP A 677 -17.66 14.80 4.46
C ASP A 677 -16.86 14.15 3.33
N THR A 678 -17.21 12.91 2.98
CA THR A 678 -16.51 12.16 1.92
C THR A 678 -16.83 12.73 0.54
N MET A 679 -18.10 13.09 0.27
CA MET A 679 -18.46 13.74 -0.99
C MET A 679 -17.71 15.07 -1.16
N ARG A 680 -17.59 15.88 -0.09
CA ARG A 680 -16.78 17.10 -0.13
C ARG A 680 -15.31 16.84 -0.44
N LYS A 681 -14.71 15.77 0.11
CA LYS A 681 -13.34 15.34 -0.24
C LYS A 681 -13.22 14.90 -1.70
N ALA A 682 -14.24 14.21 -2.23
CA ALA A 682 -14.26 13.77 -3.63
C ALA A 682 -14.33 14.97 -4.59
N VAL A 683 -15.18 15.97 -4.28
CA VAL A 683 -15.27 17.23 -5.03
C VAL A 683 -13.98 18.03 -4.94
N ALA A 684 -13.39 18.16 -3.75
CA ALA A 684 -12.13 18.88 -3.54
C ALA A 684 -10.91 18.20 -4.18
N GLY A 685 -11.05 16.99 -4.75
CA GLY A 685 -9.95 16.24 -5.35
C GLY A 685 -8.97 15.62 -4.34
N THR A 686 -9.30 15.66 -3.04
CA THR A 686 -8.46 15.14 -1.95
C THR A 686 -8.74 13.68 -1.61
N LEU A 687 -9.82 13.09 -2.18
CA LEU A 687 -10.09 11.66 -2.05
C LEU A 687 -9.02 10.87 -2.82
N ARG A 688 -8.26 10.05 -2.10
CA ARG A 688 -7.12 9.30 -2.65
C ARG A 688 -7.55 8.05 -3.41
N GLY A 689 -6.67 7.62 -4.31
CA GLY A 689 -6.78 6.36 -5.03
C GLY A 689 -5.40 5.83 -5.40
N LYS A 690 -5.33 4.70 -6.08
CA LYS A 690 -4.07 4.08 -6.46
C LYS A 690 -4.13 3.44 -7.83
N GLU A 691 -3.17 3.79 -8.65
CA GLU A 691 -3.09 3.32 -10.03
C GLU A 691 -1.62 3.14 -10.43
N GLY A 692 -1.36 2.19 -11.33
CA GLY A 692 -0.05 2.01 -11.93
C GLY A 692 0.04 2.67 -13.31
N PRO A 693 1.22 3.15 -13.72
CA PRO A 693 1.43 3.69 -15.06
C PRO A 693 1.13 2.64 -16.13
N LEU A 694 0.79 3.11 -17.33
CA LEU A 694 0.63 2.24 -18.50
C LEU A 694 1.97 2.02 -19.21
N PHE A 695 2.05 0.92 -19.96
CA PHE A 695 3.18 0.56 -20.80
C PHE A 695 2.65 0.16 -22.18
N THR A 696 3.07 0.87 -23.21
CA THR A 696 2.56 0.73 -24.58
C THR A 696 3.63 0.12 -25.47
N GLN A 697 3.27 -0.91 -26.24
CA GLN A 697 4.12 -1.50 -27.26
C GLN A 697 3.39 -1.53 -28.60
N PHE A 698 3.96 -0.84 -29.59
CA PHE A 698 3.60 -1.02 -30.99
C PHE A 698 4.52 -2.07 -31.59
N LYS A 699 3.94 -3.17 -32.09
CA LYS A 699 4.69 -4.24 -32.77
C LYS A 699 4.78 -3.95 -34.26
N ALA A 700 5.52 -4.78 -35.00
CA ALA A 700 5.59 -4.71 -36.46
C ALA A 700 4.18 -4.70 -37.09
N LEU A 701 3.29 -5.55 -36.59
CA LEU A 701 1.84 -5.46 -36.86
C LEU A 701 1.17 -4.48 -35.88
N HIS A 702 0.72 -3.33 -36.39
CA HIS A 702 0.11 -2.27 -35.56
C HIS A 702 -1.10 -1.60 -36.24
N LYS A 703 -1.57 -2.15 -37.36
CA LYS A 703 -2.70 -1.60 -38.11
C LYS A 703 -3.49 -2.69 -38.82
N GLY A 704 -4.75 -2.41 -39.09
CA GLY A 704 -5.66 -3.31 -39.80
C GLY A 704 -7.00 -2.65 -40.11
N TYR A 705 -7.89 -3.39 -40.76
CA TYR A 705 -9.23 -2.92 -41.13
C TYR A 705 -10.29 -3.80 -40.46
N LEU A 706 -11.25 -3.15 -39.81
CA LEU A 706 -12.45 -3.84 -39.35
C LEU A 706 -13.22 -4.36 -40.57
N THR A 707 -13.56 -5.64 -40.60
CA THR A 707 -14.33 -6.22 -41.73
C THR A 707 -15.59 -6.96 -41.30
N GLY A 708 -15.78 -7.16 -40.00
CA GLY A 708 -16.97 -7.78 -39.43
C GLY A 708 -16.92 -7.77 -37.91
N SER A 709 -18.08 -7.91 -37.27
CA SER A 709 -18.21 -8.03 -35.82
C SER A 709 -19.51 -8.75 -35.49
N ASN A 710 -19.48 -9.54 -34.43
CA ASN A 710 -20.65 -10.16 -33.81
C ASN A 710 -20.72 -9.74 -32.33
N LEU A 711 -21.58 -10.37 -31.53
CA LEU A 711 -21.71 -10.04 -30.09
C LEU A 711 -20.51 -10.45 -29.23
N GLN A 712 -19.58 -11.25 -29.75
CA GLN A 712 -18.43 -11.78 -29.02
C GLN A 712 -17.11 -11.09 -29.40
N ASN A 713 -16.88 -10.80 -30.67
CA ASN A 713 -15.64 -10.19 -31.15
C ASN A 713 -15.76 -9.55 -32.55
N ALA A 714 -14.74 -8.78 -32.91
CA ALA A 714 -14.55 -8.15 -34.21
C ALA A 714 -13.36 -8.77 -34.96
N ILE A 715 -13.49 -8.97 -36.27
CA ILE A 715 -12.43 -9.51 -37.14
C ILE A 715 -11.68 -8.39 -37.86
N PHE A 716 -10.35 -8.52 -37.89
CA PHE A 716 -9.44 -7.58 -38.54
C PHE A 716 -8.66 -8.22 -39.68
N LYS A 717 -8.48 -7.43 -40.74
CA LYS A 717 -7.79 -7.83 -41.99
C LYS A 717 -6.72 -6.81 -42.39
N ASP A 718 -5.84 -7.20 -43.30
CA ASP A 718 -4.76 -6.35 -43.85
C ASP A 718 -5.25 -5.24 -44.80
N SER A 719 -6.46 -5.36 -45.32
CA SER A 719 -7.07 -4.44 -46.29
C SER A 719 -8.61 -4.44 -46.19
N PRO A 720 -9.28 -3.38 -46.68
CA PRO A 720 -10.75 -3.29 -46.66
C PRO A 720 -11.45 -4.37 -47.49
N ASN A 721 -12.66 -4.77 -47.07
CA ASN A 721 -13.66 -5.53 -47.84
C ASN A 721 -13.29 -6.91 -48.43
N ASN A 722 -12.02 -7.30 -48.60
CA ASN A 722 -11.58 -8.61 -49.13
C ASN A 722 -10.15 -9.01 -48.70
N GLY A 723 -9.59 -8.38 -47.67
CA GLY A 723 -8.24 -8.67 -47.21
C GLY A 723 -8.02 -10.06 -46.59
N THR A 724 -6.75 -10.36 -46.32
CA THR A 724 -6.34 -11.53 -45.54
C THR A 724 -6.54 -11.25 -44.06
N SER A 725 -7.07 -12.23 -43.32
CA SER A 725 -7.19 -12.13 -41.86
C SER A 725 -5.83 -11.95 -41.21
N LEU A 726 -5.74 -11.01 -40.26
CA LEU A 726 -4.47 -10.74 -39.58
C LEU A 726 -4.05 -11.91 -38.70
N ASP A 727 -2.82 -12.40 -38.83
CA ASP A 727 -2.28 -13.38 -37.89
C ASP A 727 -1.75 -12.67 -36.64
N LEU A 728 -2.64 -12.37 -35.69
CA LEU A 728 -2.30 -11.69 -34.45
C LEU A 728 -1.32 -12.53 -33.61
N TYR A 729 -1.54 -13.85 -33.55
CA TYR A 729 -0.76 -14.74 -32.69
C TYR A 729 0.70 -14.82 -33.15
N ALA A 730 0.93 -15.03 -34.45
CA ALA A 730 2.28 -15.07 -35.01
C ALA A 730 3.00 -13.71 -34.93
N ASN A 731 2.24 -12.61 -34.83
CA ASN A 731 2.79 -11.26 -34.70
C ASN A 731 2.89 -10.79 -33.23
N GLY A 732 2.96 -11.72 -32.29
CA GLY A 732 3.24 -11.42 -30.89
C GLY A 732 2.04 -10.94 -30.09
N PHE A 733 0.81 -11.09 -30.60
CA PHE A 733 -0.42 -10.75 -29.88
C PHE A 733 -1.22 -12.03 -29.55
N PRO A 734 -0.76 -12.87 -28.60
CA PRO A 734 -1.51 -14.06 -28.19
C PRO A 734 -2.89 -13.69 -27.60
N SER A 735 -3.78 -14.67 -27.51
CA SER A 735 -5.09 -14.51 -26.87
C SER A 735 -4.98 -13.82 -25.50
N GLY A 736 -5.87 -12.87 -25.23
CA GLY A 736 -5.90 -12.12 -23.98
C GLY A 736 -4.93 -10.93 -23.91
N THR A 737 -4.12 -10.69 -24.95
CA THR A 737 -3.25 -9.51 -24.99
C THR A 737 -4.10 -8.24 -24.89
N PRO A 738 -3.85 -7.34 -23.91
CA PRO A 738 -4.60 -6.09 -23.78
C PRO A 738 -4.36 -5.14 -24.95
N ILE A 739 -5.42 -4.61 -25.55
CA ILE A 739 -5.36 -3.76 -26.76
C ILE A 739 -6.02 -2.41 -26.53
N MET A 740 -5.34 -1.37 -27.00
CA MET A 740 -5.93 -0.07 -27.34
C MET A 740 -5.97 0.07 -28.86
N MET A 741 -7.11 0.49 -29.41
CA MET A 741 -7.31 0.68 -30.84
C MET A 741 -7.85 2.09 -31.12
N TRP A 742 -7.45 2.71 -32.23
CA TRP A 742 -7.99 3.97 -32.69
C TRP A 742 -8.19 3.99 -34.20
N GLN A 743 -9.31 4.55 -34.65
CA GLN A 743 -9.57 4.81 -36.06
C GLN A 743 -9.52 6.34 -36.31
N PRO A 744 -8.57 6.84 -37.13
CA PRO A 744 -8.40 8.28 -37.34
C PRO A 744 -9.62 8.98 -37.94
N SER A 745 -10.30 8.35 -38.90
CA SER A 745 -11.40 8.96 -39.66
C SER A 745 -12.64 9.25 -38.82
N THR A 746 -12.83 8.49 -37.74
CA THR A 746 -13.97 8.61 -36.82
C THR A 746 -13.54 9.24 -35.48
N ASN A 747 -12.24 9.34 -35.25
CA ASN A 747 -11.62 9.76 -34.00
C ASN A 747 -12.11 8.93 -32.79
N THR A 748 -12.43 7.67 -33.02
CA THR A 748 -12.92 6.75 -31.98
C THR A 748 -11.79 5.88 -31.47
N THR A 749 -11.63 5.84 -30.14
CA THR A 749 -10.69 4.96 -29.45
C THR A 749 -11.45 3.87 -28.70
N LEU A 750 -11.03 2.62 -28.87
CA LEU A 750 -11.59 1.44 -28.21
C LEU A 750 -10.54 0.71 -27.37
N TYR A 751 -11.00 0.00 -26.36
CA TYR A 751 -10.18 -0.74 -25.41
C TYR A 751 -10.72 -2.16 -25.21
N GLY A 752 -9.81 -3.12 -25.04
CA GLY A 752 -10.19 -4.51 -24.79
C GLY A 752 -9.00 -5.45 -24.83
N GLN A 753 -9.17 -6.59 -25.49
CA GLN A 753 -8.14 -7.63 -25.61
C GLN A 753 -8.23 -8.41 -26.92
N VAL A 754 -7.15 -9.09 -27.30
CA VAL A 754 -7.17 -10.10 -28.36
C VAL A 754 -8.07 -11.26 -27.94
N SER A 755 -8.94 -11.69 -28.85
CA SER A 755 -9.86 -12.80 -28.63
C SER A 755 -9.13 -14.15 -28.57
N THR A 756 -9.82 -15.18 -28.11
CA THR A 756 -9.37 -16.59 -28.22
C THR A 756 -9.32 -17.12 -29.65
N ALA A 757 -9.91 -16.41 -30.60
CA ALA A 757 -9.80 -16.70 -32.02
C ALA A 757 -8.75 -15.76 -32.64
N ASN A 758 -7.78 -16.32 -33.36
CA ASN A 758 -6.79 -15.54 -34.09
C ASN A 758 -7.50 -14.55 -35.05
N SER A 759 -6.88 -13.41 -35.33
CA SER A 759 -7.46 -12.30 -36.13
C SER A 759 -8.62 -11.54 -35.50
N HIS A 760 -9.06 -11.90 -34.29
CA HIS A 760 -10.21 -11.27 -33.65
C HIS A 760 -9.84 -10.50 -32.38
N MET A 761 -10.55 -9.41 -32.11
CA MET A 761 -10.41 -8.60 -30.90
C MET A 761 -11.76 -8.39 -30.22
N MET A 762 -11.77 -8.42 -28.89
CA MET A 762 -12.87 -7.99 -28.03
C MET A 762 -12.62 -6.53 -27.66
N LEU A 763 -13.57 -5.64 -27.93
CA LEU A 763 -13.39 -4.19 -27.88
C LEU A 763 -14.64 -3.50 -27.35
N THR A 764 -14.45 -2.45 -26.55
CA THR A 764 -15.51 -1.57 -26.03
C THR A 764 -15.05 -0.11 -26.07
N GLY A 765 -15.97 0.84 -25.89
CA GLY A 765 -15.62 2.26 -25.76
C GLY A 765 -15.06 2.67 -24.39
N ASN A 766 -14.95 1.74 -23.43
CA ASN A 766 -14.59 2.08 -22.04
C ASN A 766 -13.14 1.67 -21.71
N PRO A 767 -12.27 2.62 -21.31
CA PRO A 767 -10.90 2.33 -20.88
C PRO A 767 -10.79 1.29 -19.75
N SER A 768 -11.83 1.16 -18.89
CA SER A 768 -11.86 0.18 -17.81
C SER A 768 -11.84 -1.28 -18.30
N ASN A 769 -12.14 -1.52 -19.59
CA ASN A 769 -12.14 -2.83 -20.23
C ASN A 769 -10.79 -3.23 -20.85
N LEU A 770 -9.74 -2.41 -20.72
CA LEU A 770 -8.40 -2.79 -21.17
C LEU A 770 -7.97 -4.14 -20.55
N GLY A 771 -7.67 -5.12 -21.39
CA GLY A 771 -7.32 -6.48 -20.95
C GLY A 771 -8.49 -7.32 -20.41
N LYS A 772 -9.74 -6.92 -20.66
CA LYS A 772 -10.96 -7.64 -20.24
C LYS A 772 -11.77 -8.13 -21.45
N GLY A 773 -12.54 -9.20 -21.28
CA GLY A 773 -13.30 -9.88 -22.34
C GLY A 773 -14.65 -9.26 -22.72
N GLY A 774 -14.86 -7.96 -22.49
CA GLY A 774 -16.07 -7.27 -22.92
C GLY A 774 -16.03 -6.93 -24.41
N HIS A 775 -17.16 -7.04 -25.11
CA HIS A 775 -17.28 -6.61 -26.50
C HIS A 775 -18.58 -5.85 -26.77
N VAL A 776 -18.45 -4.75 -27.52
CA VAL A 776 -19.54 -4.01 -28.16
C VAL A 776 -19.23 -3.97 -29.65
N ILE A 777 -20.27 -4.13 -30.47
CA ILE A 777 -20.14 -4.08 -31.94
C ILE A 777 -19.54 -2.71 -32.33
N PRO A 778 -18.30 -2.62 -32.85
CA PRO A 778 -17.58 -1.35 -33.01
C PRO A 778 -18.29 -0.34 -33.93
N THR A 779 -19.08 -0.81 -34.89
CA THR A 779 -19.86 0.07 -35.79
C THR A 779 -20.94 0.86 -35.06
N THR A 780 -21.45 0.37 -33.94
CA THR A 780 -22.38 1.12 -33.06
C THR A 780 -21.69 2.27 -32.34
N LEU A 781 -20.36 2.24 -32.25
CA LEU A 781 -19.51 3.29 -31.68
C LEU A 781 -18.90 4.18 -32.77
N GLY A 782 -19.40 4.09 -33.99
CA GLY A 782 -19.01 4.93 -35.12
C GLY A 782 -17.83 4.41 -35.94
N ILE A 783 -17.20 3.28 -35.59
CA ILE A 783 -16.11 2.69 -36.38
C ILE A 783 -16.65 2.21 -37.74
N ASN A 784 -15.96 2.52 -38.83
CA ASN A 784 -16.32 2.04 -40.16
C ASN A 784 -15.37 0.93 -40.66
N MET A 785 -15.78 0.23 -41.73
CA MET A 785 -15.04 -0.91 -42.29
C MET A 785 -14.11 -0.54 -43.45
N SER A 786 -14.13 0.71 -43.94
CA SER A 786 -13.31 1.16 -45.07
C SER A 786 -11.95 1.70 -44.64
N ASP A 787 -11.84 2.21 -43.42
CA ASP A 787 -10.67 2.97 -42.97
C ASP A 787 -9.80 2.18 -41.99
N VAL A 788 -8.52 2.52 -42.01
CA VAL A 788 -7.50 1.87 -41.18
C VAL A 788 -7.73 2.14 -39.69
N CYS A 789 -7.58 1.11 -38.88
CA CYS A 789 -7.48 1.17 -37.43
C CYS A 789 -6.02 0.92 -37.04
N TYR A 790 -5.49 1.74 -36.13
CA TYR A 790 -4.20 1.51 -35.47
C TYR A 790 -4.42 0.87 -34.11
N PHE A 791 -3.53 -0.01 -33.70
CA PHE A 791 -3.62 -0.66 -32.39
C PHE A 791 -2.24 -0.93 -31.76
N ALA A 792 -2.24 -0.95 -30.44
CA ALA A 792 -1.07 -1.25 -29.61
C ALA A 792 -1.42 -2.22 -28.50
N GLU A 793 -0.43 -2.97 -28.04
CA GLU A 793 -0.50 -3.65 -26.76
C GLU A 793 -0.32 -2.61 -25.64
N VAL A 794 -1.23 -2.59 -24.65
CA VAL A 794 -1.15 -1.65 -23.52
C VAL A 794 -1.37 -2.37 -22.20
N LYS A 795 -0.33 -2.45 -21.37
CA LYS A 795 -0.36 -3.12 -20.07
C LYS A 795 -0.27 -2.11 -18.93
N LYS A 796 -0.83 -2.46 -17.78
CA LYS A 796 -0.67 -1.70 -16.53
C LYS A 796 0.54 -2.24 -15.78
N LEU A 797 1.48 -1.36 -15.43
CA LEU A 797 2.60 -1.72 -14.55
C LEU A 797 2.09 -1.97 -13.13
N SER A 798 2.75 -2.87 -12.41
CA SER A 798 2.34 -3.30 -11.06
C SER A 798 2.57 -2.23 -9.98
N ALA A 799 3.56 -1.37 -10.17
CA ALA A 799 3.88 -0.29 -9.25
C ALA A 799 2.74 0.73 -9.18
N GLY A 800 2.25 1.04 -7.98
CA GLY A 800 1.05 1.87 -7.80
C GLY A 800 1.32 3.19 -7.09
N PHE A 801 0.67 4.27 -7.56
CA PHE A 801 0.78 5.62 -7.02
C PHE A 801 -0.59 6.33 -6.98
N ASP A 802 -0.73 7.27 -6.06
CA ASP A 802 -1.85 8.21 -6.01
C ASP A 802 -1.58 9.48 -6.83
N SER A 803 -0.32 9.95 -6.79
CA SER A 803 0.21 10.94 -7.72
C SER A 803 0.96 10.18 -8.81
N LEU A 804 0.34 10.03 -9.98
CA LEU A 804 0.88 9.21 -11.06
C LEU A 804 2.03 9.93 -11.77
N PRO A 805 3.18 9.27 -12.01
CA PRO A 805 4.19 9.76 -12.93
C PRO A 805 3.75 9.41 -14.36
N TRP A 806 2.84 10.21 -14.91
CA TRP A 806 2.19 9.91 -16.17
C TRP A 806 3.06 10.30 -17.37
N VAL A 807 2.96 9.51 -18.44
CA VAL A 807 3.65 9.76 -19.70
C VAL A 807 2.65 9.61 -20.85
N ASP A 808 2.52 10.64 -21.67
CA ASP A 808 1.83 10.55 -22.95
C ASP A 808 2.84 10.36 -24.08
N ILE A 809 2.52 9.47 -25.01
CA ILE A 809 3.36 9.15 -26.17
C ILE A 809 2.73 9.81 -27.40
N ILE A 810 3.50 10.64 -28.10
CA ILE A 810 3.12 11.29 -29.35
C ILE A 810 4.00 10.73 -30.46
N GLY A 811 3.40 10.33 -31.58
CA GLY A 811 4.13 9.85 -32.75
C GLY A 811 3.29 8.91 -33.61
N HIS A 812 3.79 8.63 -34.81
CA HIS A 812 3.22 7.58 -35.67
C HIS A 812 3.57 6.19 -35.13
N PRO A 813 2.63 5.22 -35.15
CA PRO A 813 2.84 3.87 -34.64
C PRO A 813 4.13 3.18 -35.12
N GLU A 814 4.44 3.25 -36.42
CA GLU A 814 5.65 2.66 -37.00
C GLU A 814 6.94 3.31 -36.50
N ARG A 815 6.91 4.62 -36.20
CA ARG A 815 8.04 5.37 -35.65
C ARG A 815 8.24 5.05 -34.17
N ILE A 816 7.15 4.93 -33.43
CA ILE A 816 7.17 4.53 -32.02
C ILE A 816 7.73 3.10 -31.91
N ALA A 817 7.26 2.17 -32.76
CA ALA A 817 7.78 0.80 -32.82
C ALA A 817 9.29 0.76 -33.15
N ALA A 818 9.76 1.61 -34.07
CA ALA A 818 11.17 1.70 -34.41
C ALA A 818 12.03 2.30 -33.27
N THR A 819 11.48 3.26 -32.52
CA THR A 819 12.19 3.95 -31.42
C THR A 819 12.20 3.11 -30.14
N PHE A 820 11.11 2.38 -29.88
CA PHE A 820 10.88 1.59 -28.67
C PHE A 820 10.35 0.20 -29.06
N PRO A 821 11.20 -0.67 -29.64
CA PRO A 821 10.78 -1.99 -30.12
C PRO A 821 10.22 -2.88 -28.99
N ASP A 822 10.76 -2.76 -27.78
CA ASP A 822 10.31 -3.48 -26.58
C ASP A 822 9.18 -2.76 -25.83
N GLY A 823 8.65 -1.67 -26.41
CA GLY A 823 7.64 -0.81 -25.81
C GLY A 823 8.22 0.24 -24.86
N VAL A 824 7.34 1.07 -24.31
CA VAL A 824 7.71 2.24 -23.52
C VAL A 824 6.63 2.58 -22.51
N VAL A 825 7.03 3.08 -21.34
CA VAL A 825 6.08 3.59 -20.34
C VAL A 825 5.28 4.78 -20.91
N GLY A 826 3.98 4.75 -20.70
CA GLY A 826 3.04 5.78 -21.11
C GLY A 826 1.85 5.25 -21.91
N GLN A 827 0.92 6.16 -22.19
CA GLN A 827 -0.23 5.93 -23.06
C GLN A 827 -0.06 6.73 -24.35
N TRP A 828 -0.31 6.10 -25.49
CA TRP A 828 -0.35 6.82 -26.76
C TRP A 828 -1.52 7.79 -26.84
N ILE A 829 -1.27 9.02 -27.32
CA ILE A 829 -2.33 9.94 -27.70
C ILE A 829 -2.80 9.53 -29.09
N PRO A 830 -4.09 9.20 -29.28
CA PRO A 830 -4.64 8.75 -30.56
C PRO A 830 -4.78 9.93 -31.54
N LYS A 831 -3.65 10.45 -31.99
CA LYS A 831 -3.53 11.54 -32.96
C LYS A 831 -2.14 11.50 -33.59
N LEU A 832 -2.09 11.62 -34.93
CA LEU A 832 -0.85 11.55 -35.69
C LEU A 832 -0.25 12.94 -35.92
N PRO A 833 1.07 13.13 -35.76
CA PRO A 833 1.76 14.34 -36.18
C PRO A 833 1.63 14.59 -37.70
N THR A 834 1.25 15.81 -38.08
CA THR A 834 0.95 16.18 -39.48
C THR A 834 2.02 17.04 -40.16
N GLY A 835 3.00 17.55 -39.41
CA GLY A 835 4.01 18.51 -39.88
C GLY A 835 3.74 19.96 -39.48
N GLU A 836 2.56 20.27 -38.95
CA GLU A 836 2.13 21.61 -38.54
C GLU A 836 2.16 21.79 -37.00
N ILE A 837 2.03 23.02 -36.49
CA ILE A 837 1.84 23.22 -35.04
C ILE A 837 0.42 22.77 -34.67
N GLU A 838 0.31 21.82 -33.74
CA GLU A 838 -0.98 21.28 -33.32
C GLU A 838 -1.11 21.16 -31.81
N ARG A 839 -2.36 20.98 -31.37
CA ARG A 839 -2.70 20.64 -29.99
C ARG A 839 -2.90 19.14 -29.83
N PHE A 840 -2.30 18.57 -28.80
CA PHE A 840 -2.51 17.20 -28.36
C PHE A 840 -3.18 17.22 -26.99
N THR A 841 -4.44 16.77 -26.92
CA THR A 841 -5.15 16.61 -25.66
C THR A 841 -4.47 15.54 -24.83
N ALA A 842 -4.11 15.89 -23.59
CA ALA A 842 -3.49 14.93 -22.68
C ALA A 842 -4.50 13.84 -22.28
N ASN A 843 -4.05 12.58 -22.20
CA ASN A 843 -4.93 11.45 -21.86
C ASN A 843 -5.48 11.55 -20.42
N ARG A 844 -4.81 12.31 -19.56
CA ARG A 844 -5.17 12.49 -18.14
C ARG A 844 -5.17 13.96 -17.78
N LYS A 845 -5.85 14.30 -16.67
CA LYS A 845 -5.82 15.65 -16.12
C LYS A 845 -4.40 15.93 -15.63
N ALA A 846 -3.66 16.72 -16.39
CA ALA A 846 -2.28 17.02 -16.09
C ALA A 846 -2.17 18.08 -14.97
N ALA A 847 -1.18 17.87 -14.12
CA ALA A 847 -0.79 18.72 -13.00
C ALA A 847 0.75 18.83 -12.95
N GLY A 848 1.24 19.69 -12.06
CA GLY A 848 2.67 19.84 -11.81
C GLY A 848 3.44 20.42 -13.00
N ARG A 849 4.73 20.07 -13.09
CA ARG A 849 5.63 20.48 -14.17
C ARG A 849 5.52 19.51 -15.35
N GLN A 850 5.39 20.05 -16.57
CA GLN A 850 5.43 19.28 -17.81
C GLN A 850 6.84 19.27 -18.38
N PHE A 851 7.26 18.13 -18.93
CA PHE A 851 8.57 17.99 -19.57
C PHE A 851 8.49 17.02 -20.75
N GLY A 852 8.95 17.47 -21.93
CA GLY A 852 8.97 16.67 -23.14
C GLY A 852 10.38 16.25 -23.55
N VAL A 853 10.55 14.99 -23.95
CA VAL A 853 11.75 14.48 -24.63
C VAL A 853 11.32 13.90 -25.97
N PHE A 854 12.02 14.25 -27.05
CA PHE A 854 11.63 13.84 -28.39
C PHE A 854 12.82 13.46 -29.28
N THR A 855 12.54 12.67 -30.30
CA THR A 855 13.48 12.30 -31.36
C THR A 855 12.82 12.51 -32.73
N LEU A 856 13.65 12.76 -33.74
CA LEU A 856 13.26 12.85 -35.15
C LEU A 856 13.90 11.74 -36.01
N ASP A 857 14.76 10.92 -35.41
CA ASP A 857 15.64 9.94 -36.06
C ASP A 857 15.58 8.57 -35.37
N ASN A 858 14.38 8.20 -34.90
CA ASN A 858 14.10 6.92 -34.25
C ASN A 858 14.98 6.62 -33.02
N GLY A 859 15.36 7.66 -32.28
CA GLY A 859 16.09 7.53 -31.01
C GLY A 859 17.61 7.63 -31.14
N ALA A 860 18.16 7.85 -32.34
CA ALA A 860 19.60 8.06 -32.53
C ALA A 860 20.07 9.37 -31.87
N SER A 861 19.24 10.40 -31.86
CA SER A 861 19.43 11.63 -31.11
C SER A 861 18.13 12.11 -30.46
N TRP A 862 18.28 12.83 -29.34
CA TRP A 862 17.15 13.31 -28.55
C TRP A 862 17.27 14.80 -28.27
N GLY A 863 16.15 15.51 -28.44
CA GLY A 863 15.93 16.87 -27.99
C GLY A 863 15.00 16.93 -26.78
N VAL A 864 15.02 18.07 -26.10
CA VAL A 864 14.06 18.39 -25.04
C VAL A 864 13.14 19.51 -25.51
N THR A 865 11.89 19.49 -25.06
CA THR A 865 10.94 20.58 -25.33
C THR A 865 10.21 20.98 -24.06
N LEU A 866 9.97 22.29 -23.97
CA LEU A 866 9.08 22.90 -22.99
C LEU A 866 7.80 23.29 -23.73
N SER A 867 6.92 22.31 -23.95
CA SER A 867 5.61 22.53 -24.56
C SER A 867 4.81 23.55 -23.74
N THR A 868 4.04 24.41 -24.41
CA THR A 868 3.06 25.23 -23.70
C THR A 868 1.86 24.35 -23.35
N PHE A 869 1.64 24.14 -22.05
CA PHE A 869 0.49 23.40 -21.53
C PHE A 869 -0.66 24.35 -21.20
N HIS A 870 -1.85 24.04 -21.71
CA HIS A 870 -3.06 24.79 -21.41
C HIS A 870 -3.87 24.02 -20.37
N SER A 871 -3.86 24.47 -19.11
CA SER A 871 -4.49 23.76 -18.00
C SER A 871 -6.01 23.62 -18.09
N VAL A 872 -6.68 24.57 -18.77
CA VAL A 872 -8.14 24.55 -18.97
C VAL A 872 -8.54 23.53 -20.03
N SER A 873 -7.97 23.61 -21.24
CA SER A 873 -8.26 22.67 -22.33
C SER A 873 -7.53 21.34 -22.18
N ASN A 874 -6.60 21.25 -21.23
CA ASN A 874 -5.82 20.07 -20.89
C ASN A 874 -5.06 19.51 -22.11
N ASP A 875 -4.39 20.39 -22.86
CA ASP A 875 -3.64 20.05 -24.07
C ASP A 875 -2.23 20.65 -24.08
N PHE A 876 -1.36 20.00 -24.87
CA PHE A 876 -0.02 20.48 -25.20
C PHE A 876 -0.01 21.09 -26.59
N THR A 877 0.54 22.28 -26.73
CA THR A 877 0.92 22.82 -28.05
C THR A 877 2.35 22.44 -28.35
N ASN A 878 2.57 21.68 -29.42
CA ASN A 878 3.87 21.15 -29.83
C ASN A 878 4.18 21.48 -31.29
N GLY A 879 5.47 21.55 -31.62
CA GLY A 879 5.89 21.34 -33.01
C GLY A 879 5.62 19.88 -33.37
N CYS A 880 4.98 19.63 -34.50
CA CYS A 880 4.52 18.28 -34.87
C CYS A 880 5.19 17.81 -36.16
N GLU A 881 6.52 17.91 -36.25
CA GLU A 881 7.28 17.31 -37.34
C GLU A 881 6.79 15.88 -37.58
N VAL A 882 6.55 15.51 -38.83
CA VAL A 882 5.93 14.22 -39.20
C VAL A 882 6.69 13.02 -38.60
N ASN A 883 8.01 13.15 -38.45
CA ASN A 883 8.88 12.08 -37.96
C ASN A 883 9.05 12.08 -36.43
N ARG A 884 8.32 12.92 -35.70
CA ARG A 884 8.48 13.08 -34.25
C ARG A 884 7.94 11.88 -33.48
N VAL A 885 8.78 11.37 -32.58
CA VAL A 885 8.36 10.55 -31.44
C VAL A 885 8.70 11.31 -30.17
N GLN A 886 7.74 11.46 -29.27
CA GLN A 886 7.88 12.27 -28.07
C GLN A 886 7.22 11.63 -26.85
N LEU A 887 7.92 11.67 -25.72
CA LEU A 887 7.40 11.34 -24.41
C LEU A 887 7.10 12.63 -23.64
N MET A 888 5.84 12.83 -23.27
CA MET A 888 5.36 13.96 -22.48
C MET A 888 5.13 13.53 -21.04
N HIS A 889 6.03 13.93 -20.15
CA HIS A 889 5.97 13.64 -18.72
C HIS A 889 5.17 14.70 -17.98
N TYR A 890 4.25 14.28 -17.12
CA TYR A 890 3.50 15.15 -16.21
C TYR A 890 2.94 14.37 -15.02
N GLU A 891 2.60 15.10 -13.95
CA GLU A 891 1.90 14.52 -12.81
C GLU A 891 0.40 14.43 -13.10
N SER A 892 -0.25 13.33 -12.73
CA SER A 892 -1.72 13.20 -12.78
C SER A 892 -2.25 12.61 -11.47
N PRO A 893 -3.41 13.06 -10.97
CA PRO A 893 -4.13 12.32 -9.94
C PRO A 893 -4.51 10.91 -10.44
N SER A 894 -4.45 9.94 -9.54
CA SER A 894 -5.02 8.61 -9.73
C SER A 894 -6.54 8.64 -9.74
N ILE A 895 -7.13 7.61 -10.37
CA ILE A 895 -8.56 7.28 -10.22
C ILE A 895 -8.82 6.95 -8.75
N CYS A 896 -9.90 7.51 -8.17
CA CYS A 896 -10.28 7.33 -6.76
C CYS A 896 -11.54 6.47 -6.57
N THR A 897 -12.12 5.97 -7.66
CA THR A 897 -13.34 5.16 -7.66
C THR A 897 -13.19 3.89 -8.49
N GLU A 898 -13.91 2.84 -8.14
CA GLU A 898 -13.99 1.61 -8.95
C GLU A 898 -15.44 1.22 -9.21
N ALA A 899 -15.70 0.66 -10.39
CA ALA A 899 -16.99 0.09 -10.75
C ALA A 899 -17.31 -1.11 -9.85
N ASN A 900 -18.54 -1.20 -9.36
CA ASN A 900 -19.00 -2.33 -8.55
C ASN A 900 -20.49 -2.56 -8.77
N ALA A 901 -20.94 -3.76 -8.42
CA ALA A 901 -22.36 -4.07 -8.39
C ALA A 901 -23.10 -3.10 -7.46
N LEU A 902 -24.39 -2.92 -7.74
CA LEU A 902 -25.30 -2.24 -6.85
C LEU A 902 -25.33 -2.97 -5.51
N VAL A 903 -25.27 -2.21 -4.41
CA VAL A 903 -25.29 -2.77 -3.04
C VAL A 903 -26.30 -1.98 -2.23
N LYS A 904 -26.76 -2.59 -1.12
CA LYS A 904 -27.58 -1.94 -0.09
C LYS A 904 -27.05 -0.56 0.28
N VAL A 905 -27.96 0.42 0.32
CA VAL A 905 -27.70 1.77 0.85
C VAL A 905 -27.94 1.80 2.34
N ILE A 906 -27.08 2.51 3.06
CA ILE A 906 -27.22 2.79 4.49
C ILE A 906 -27.29 4.30 4.73
N GLY A 907 -28.17 4.70 5.64
CA GLY A 907 -28.46 6.12 5.89
C GLY A 907 -29.29 6.75 4.76
N ASN A 908 -29.18 8.06 4.64
CA ASN A 908 -29.93 8.85 3.67
C ASN A 908 -29.20 8.97 2.33
N VAL A 909 -30.00 9.19 1.28
CA VAL A 909 -29.51 9.57 -0.04
C VAL A 909 -29.03 11.02 -0.02
N GLY A 910 -27.89 11.31 -0.68
CA GLY A 910 -27.39 12.67 -0.81
C GLY A 910 -28.09 13.50 -1.88
N ASN A 911 -27.63 14.74 -2.05
CA ASN A 911 -27.99 15.58 -3.19
C ASN A 911 -27.17 15.20 -4.43
N CYS A 912 -27.74 15.42 -5.62
CA CYS A 912 -27.05 15.18 -6.87
C CYS A 912 -26.00 16.27 -7.12
N TYR A 913 -24.72 15.88 -7.15
CA TYR A 913 -23.62 16.75 -7.53
C TYR A 913 -23.41 16.68 -9.04
N ILE A 914 -23.25 17.85 -9.66
CA ILE A 914 -23.00 17.96 -11.10
C ILE A 914 -21.81 18.88 -11.33
N THR A 915 -20.93 18.49 -12.25
CA THR A 915 -19.78 19.31 -12.64
C THR A 915 -19.42 19.13 -14.12
N ASN A 916 -18.89 20.19 -14.71
CA ASN A 916 -18.10 20.16 -15.95
C ASN A 916 -16.81 21.00 -15.82
N SER A 917 -16.39 21.29 -14.59
CA SER A 917 -15.30 22.22 -14.30
C SER A 917 -13.94 21.68 -14.74
N SER A 918 -13.07 22.59 -15.18
CA SER A 918 -11.66 22.32 -15.46
C SER A 918 -10.79 22.21 -14.20
N GLU A 919 -11.31 22.55 -13.04
CA GLU A 919 -10.53 22.65 -11.80
C GLU A 919 -10.63 21.39 -10.94
N THR A 920 -9.49 20.91 -10.44
CA THR A 920 -9.40 19.67 -9.65
C THR A 920 -10.16 19.75 -8.33
N HIS A 921 -10.21 20.94 -7.71
CA HIS A 921 -10.94 21.19 -6.47
C HIS A 921 -12.47 21.39 -6.66
N LEU A 922 -12.94 21.32 -7.91
CA LEU A 922 -14.35 21.40 -8.31
C LEU A 922 -14.82 20.10 -8.98
N GLY A 923 -14.21 18.98 -8.62
CA GLY A 923 -14.60 17.64 -9.07
C GLY A 923 -13.84 17.13 -10.30
N ASN A 924 -12.87 17.85 -10.86
CA ASN A 924 -12.08 17.38 -12.02
C ASN A 924 -10.99 16.34 -11.68
N ARG A 925 -11.20 15.61 -10.57
CA ARG A 925 -10.59 14.31 -10.27
C ARG A 925 -11.66 13.23 -10.25
N LEU A 926 -12.79 13.51 -9.59
CA LEU A 926 -13.95 12.63 -9.51
C LEU A 926 -14.58 12.37 -10.89
N GLN A 927 -14.77 13.41 -11.72
CA GLN A 927 -15.39 13.27 -13.04
C GLN A 927 -14.62 12.30 -13.95
N PRO A 928 -13.29 12.46 -14.18
CA PRO A 928 -12.51 11.48 -14.93
C PRO A 928 -12.50 10.09 -14.28
N SER A 929 -12.54 10.00 -12.95
CA SER A 929 -12.59 8.73 -12.23
C SER A 929 -13.89 7.94 -12.49
N LEU A 930 -14.99 8.62 -12.80
CA LEU A 930 -16.30 8.02 -13.09
C LEU A 930 -16.55 7.82 -14.59
N THR A 931 -16.09 8.77 -15.43
CA THR A 931 -16.47 8.84 -16.85
C THR A 931 -15.31 8.64 -17.83
N SER A 932 -14.07 8.67 -17.34
CA SER A 932 -12.86 8.76 -18.17
C SER A 932 -12.76 10.04 -19.03
N GLN A 933 -13.58 11.06 -18.75
CA GLN A 933 -13.56 12.35 -19.45
C GLN A 933 -13.15 13.49 -18.52
N ILE A 934 -12.46 14.48 -19.08
CA ILE A 934 -11.85 15.59 -18.34
C ILE A 934 -12.66 16.86 -18.57
N GLY A 935 -13.12 17.50 -17.50
CA GLY A 935 -13.80 18.79 -17.60
C GLY A 935 -12.84 19.88 -18.08
N ILE A 936 -13.35 20.78 -18.92
CA ILE A 936 -12.63 21.88 -19.58
C ILE A 936 -13.38 23.22 -19.51
N ASN A 937 -14.38 23.33 -18.64
CA ASN A 937 -15.07 24.60 -18.36
C ASN A 937 -14.30 25.44 -17.32
N ASN A 938 -14.02 26.70 -17.63
CA ASN A 938 -13.30 27.64 -16.76
C ASN A 938 -14.13 28.87 -16.36
N THR A 939 -15.45 28.78 -16.45
CA THR A 939 -16.36 29.88 -16.12
C THR A 939 -17.05 29.67 -14.79
N ASN A 940 -17.58 30.77 -14.23
CA ASN A 940 -18.46 30.72 -13.07
C ASN A 940 -19.71 29.87 -13.42
N ASN A 941 -20.23 29.10 -12.46
CA ASN A 941 -21.39 28.19 -12.62
C ASN A 941 -21.10 26.84 -13.32
N ALA A 942 -19.89 26.31 -13.19
CA ALA A 942 -19.48 24.99 -13.68
C ALA A 942 -19.78 23.82 -12.72
N VAL A 943 -20.43 24.09 -11.58
CA VAL A 943 -20.77 23.10 -10.54
C VAL A 943 -22.12 23.41 -9.90
N HIS A 944 -22.88 22.37 -9.52
CA HIS A 944 -24.15 22.47 -8.80
C HIS A 944 -24.36 21.32 -7.82
N ASN A 945 -25.12 21.59 -6.76
CA ASN A 945 -25.70 20.59 -5.87
C ASN A 945 -27.22 20.66 -5.97
N LEU A 946 -27.83 19.67 -6.64
CA LEU A 946 -29.26 19.62 -6.90
C LEU A 946 -29.95 18.76 -5.85
N VAL A 947 -31.09 19.25 -5.35
CA VAL A 947 -31.91 18.52 -4.39
C VAL A 947 -32.43 17.24 -5.02
N THR A 948 -32.33 16.13 -4.29
CA THR A 948 -32.94 14.85 -4.69
C THR A 948 -34.44 14.90 -4.39
N THR A 949 -35.27 14.72 -5.42
CA THR A 949 -36.72 14.94 -5.34
C THR A 949 -37.53 13.65 -5.15
N SER A 950 -37.00 12.51 -5.60
CA SER A 950 -37.60 11.18 -5.36
C SER A 950 -36.53 10.10 -5.38
N TYR A 951 -36.73 9.04 -4.62
CA TYR A 951 -35.95 7.81 -4.65
C TYR A 951 -36.78 6.67 -4.07
N SER A 952 -36.46 5.42 -4.42
CA SER A 952 -37.14 4.24 -3.90
C SER A 952 -36.19 3.07 -3.64
N PHE A 953 -36.53 2.24 -2.66
CA PHE A 953 -35.75 1.09 -2.23
C PHE A 953 -36.64 -0.15 -2.15
N ASN A 954 -36.05 -1.33 -2.31
CA ASN A 954 -36.71 -2.57 -1.91
C ASN A 954 -36.67 -2.77 -0.37
N GLU A 955 -37.26 -3.87 0.10
CA GLU A 955 -37.26 -4.26 1.52
C GLU A 955 -35.86 -4.47 2.10
N SER A 956 -34.87 -4.76 1.27
CA SER A 956 -33.45 -4.92 1.66
C SER A 956 -32.65 -3.62 1.62
N SER A 957 -33.30 -2.47 1.38
CA SER A 957 -32.67 -1.15 1.19
C SER A 957 -31.71 -1.07 0.00
N GLU A 958 -31.91 -1.92 -1.01
CA GLU A 958 -31.22 -1.80 -2.28
C GLU A 958 -31.95 -0.79 -3.17
N PRO A 959 -31.21 0.06 -3.90
CA PRO A 959 -31.81 0.99 -4.86
C PRO A 959 -32.70 0.25 -5.87
N ARG A 960 -33.85 0.83 -6.16
CA ARG A 960 -34.77 0.39 -7.21
C ARG A 960 -35.30 1.60 -7.97
N ASP A 961 -35.56 1.38 -9.25
CA ASP A 961 -36.24 2.33 -10.12
C ASP A 961 -37.44 1.63 -10.81
N GLU A 962 -38.13 2.35 -11.69
CA GLU A 962 -39.36 1.84 -12.32
C GLU A 962 -39.12 0.60 -13.21
N SER A 963 -37.87 0.34 -13.63
CA SER A 963 -37.52 -0.84 -14.42
C SER A 963 -37.72 -2.15 -13.64
N PHE A 964 -37.75 -2.07 -12.31
CA PHE A 964 -38.01 -3.20 -11.41
C PHE A 964 -39.50 -3.39 -11.07
N GLY A 965 -40.39 -2.53 -11.57
CA GLY A 965 -41.84 -2.66 -11.43
C GLY A 965 -42.56 -1.36 -11.06
N ALA A 966 -43.87 -1.31 -11.30
CA ALA A 966 -44.71 -0.12 -11.21
C ALA A 966 -44.84 0.51 -9.80
N ILE A 967 -44.41 -0.20 -8.74
CA ILE A 967 -44.43 0.32 -7.36
C ILE A 967 -43.19 1.17 -7.02
N TYR A 968 -42.12 1.08 -7.81
CA TYR A 968 -40.88 1.81 -7.60
C TYR A 968 -40.86 3.09 -8.44
N GLN A 969 -40.32 4.16 -7.85
CA GLN A 969 -40.16 5.43 -8.54
C GLN A 969 -38.72 5.61 -8.99
N ASN A 970 -38.54 6.20 -10.17
CA ASN A 970 -37.24 6.68 -10.60
C ASN A 970 -36.63 7.61 -9.57
N TRP A 971 -35.32 7.46 -9.39
CA TRP A 971 -34.54 8.37 -8.57
C TRP A 971 -34.37 9.67 -9.35
N ARG A 972 -34.74 10.81 -8.77
CA ARG A 972 -34.79 12.09 -9.48
C ARG A 972 -34.11 13.21 -8.73
N HIS A 973 -33.68 14.22 -9.49
CA HIS A 973 -33.11 15.46 -8.98
C HIS A 973 -33.85 16.67 -9.55
N ALA A 974 -33.69 17.83 -8.92
CA ALA A 974 -34.14 19.11 -9.47
C ALA A 974 -33.51 19.38 -10.85
N PRO A 975 -34.12 20.21 -11.72
CA PRO A 975 -33.59 20.48 -13.07
C PRO A 975 -32.13 20.99 -13.07
N ILE A 976 -31.38 20.63 -14.12
CA ILE A 976 -29.98 21.05 -14.30
C ILE A 976 -29.90 22.49 -14.80
N GLU A 977 -29.13 23.34 -14.10
CA GLU A 977 -28.81 24.73 -14.49
C GLU A 977 -27.30 24.93 -14.72
N LEU A 978 -26.64 23.95 -15.35
CA LEU A 978 -25.21 23.96 -15.64
C LEU A 978 -24.91 24.67 -16.97
N ASN A 979 -23.92 25.55 -17.01
CA ASN A 979 -23.53 26.21 -18.26
C ASN A 979 -22.67 25.30 -19.15
N ALA A 980 -22.79 25.43 -20.48
CA ALA A 980 -22.12 24.55 -21.45
C ALA A 980 -21.02 25.27 -22.24
N VAL A 981 -19.99 25.74 -21.54
CA VAL A 981 -18.85 26.44 -22.15
C VAL A 981 -17.78 25.44 -22.61
N ASN A 982 -17.07 25.78 -23.69
CA ASN A 982 -15.98 24.99 -24.29
C ASN A 982 -16.37 23.57 -24.72
N ASN A 983 -17.66 23.28 -24.89
CA ASN A 983 -18.16 21.91 -25.11
C ASN A 983 -17.62 20.92 -24.06
N SER A 984 -17.52 21.37 -22.81
CA SER A 984 -16.94 20.57 -21.74
C SER A 984 -17.78 19.32 -21.47
N PRO A 985 -17.16 18.14 -21.32
CA PRO A 985 -17.87 16.97 -20.83
C PRO A 985 -18.33 17.22 -19.40
N ALA A 986 -19.43 16.59 -19.02
CA ALA A 986 -20.06 16.79 -17.72
C ALA A 986 -20.50 15.46 -17.11
N VAL A 987 -20.69 15.45 -15.80
CA VAL A 987 -21.18 14.28 -15.05
C VAL A 987 -22.19 14.71 -14.01
N LYS A 988 -23.23 13.88 -13.82
CA LYS A 988 -24.12 13.94 -12.66
C LYS A 988 -23.91 12.73 -11.76
N VAL A 989 -23.89 12.96 -10.46
CA VAL A 989 -23.55 11.95 -9.45
C VAL A 989 -24.44 12.10 -8.24
N LEU A 990 -25.04 11.01 -7.82
CA LEU A 990 -25.78 10.90 -6.57
C LEU A 990 -24.99 10.03 -5.59
N PRO A 991 -24.53 10.59 -4.45
CA PRO A 991 -23.79 9.84 -3.45
C PRO A 991 -24.72 9.09 -2.49
N THR A 992 -24.40 7.82 -2.22
CA THR A 992 -24.98 7.00 -1.15
C THR A 992 -23.87 6.33 -0.36
N LEU A 993 -24.14 5.86 0.86
CA LEU A 993 -23.17 5.08 1.62
C LEU A 993 -23.54 3.59 1.58
N THR A 994 -22.55 2.71 1.52
CA THR A 994 -22.75 1.25 1.53
C THR A 994 -21.74 0.55 2.45
N VAL A 995 -22.01 -0.71 2.79
CA VAL A 995 -21.11 -1.58 3.56
C VAL A 995 -20.67 -2.74 2.70
N LYS A 996 -19.36 -2.91 2.56
CA LYS A 996 -18.74 -4.07 1.90
C LYS A 996 -17.75 -4.68 2.87
N ASN A 997 -17.94 -5.96 3.19
CA ASN A 997 -17.10 -6.74 4.09
C ASN A 997 -16.93 -6.15 5.50
N GLY A 998 -17.93 -5.40 6.02
CA GLY A 998 -17.86 -4.76 7.33
C GLY A 998 -17.16 -3.39 7.32
N LEU A 999 -16.90 -2.81 6.15
CA LEU A 999 -16.28 -1.49 6.00
C LEU A 999 -17.20 -0.55 5.21
N TYR A 1000 -17.16 0.74 5.54
CA TYR A 1000 -17.92 1.78 4.85
C TYR A 1000 -17.26 2.19 3.54
N TYR A 1001 -18.08 2.39 2.50
CA TYR A 1001 -17.68 2.96 1.22
C TYR A 1001 -18.70 3.99 0.75
N LEU A 1002 -18.23 5.07 0.11
CA LEU A 1002 -19.12 6.00 -0.59
C LEU A 1002 -19.37 5.44 -1.99
N GLN A 1003 -20.64 5.24 -2.32
CA GLN A 1003 -21.12 4.74 -3.61
C GLN A 1003 -21.68 5.90 -4.43
N PHE A 1004 -21.46 5.86 -5.74
CA PHE A 1004 -21.79 6.89 -6.70
C PHE A 1004 -22.68 6.31 -7.79
N HIS A 1005 -23.90 6.82 -7.91
CA HIS A 1005 -24.84 6.49 -8.98
C HIS A 1005 -24.92 7.67 -9.93
N GLY A 1006 -24.82 7.46 -11.24
CA GLY A 1006 -24.78 8.61 -12.13
C GLY A 1006 -24.67 8.31 -13.61
N ALA A 1007 -24.49 9.39 -14.36
CA ALA A 1007 -24.34 9.38 -15.80
C ALA A 1007 -23.43 10.50 -16.29
N GLU A 1008 -22.78 10.24 -17.41
CA GLU A 1008 -22.22 11.28 -18.28
C GLU A 1008 -23.35 12.17 -18.84
N LEU A 1009 -23.06 13.45 -19.04
CA LEU A 1009 -23.95 14.44 -19.63
C LEU A 1009 -23.29 15.06 -20.87
N LYS A 1010 -24.06 15.20 -21.96
CA LYS A 1010 -23.60 15.79 -23.23
C LYS A 1010 -24.50 16.94 -23.63
N HIS A 1011 -23.90 18.11 -23.89
CA HIS A 1011 -24.64 19.28 -24.32
C HIS A 1011 -24.75 19.36 -25.85
N ASN A 1012 -25.96 19.52 -26.38
CA ASN A 1012 -26.21 19.62 -27.83
C ASN A 1012 -26.25 21.09 -28.36
N ARG A 1013 -25.79 22.05 -27.54
CA ARG A 1013 -25.89 23.52 -27.70
C ARG A 1013 -27.21 24.14 -27.24
N THR A 1014 -28.24 23.34 -26.95
CA THR A 1014 -29.52 23.81 -26.41
C THR A 1014 -29.69 23.38 -24.95
N ASP A 1015 -29.43 22.11 -24.66
CA ASP A 1015 -29.56 21.51 -23.34
C ASP A 1015 -28.62 20.30 -23.15
N TRP A 1016 -28.63 19.70 -21.96
CA TRP A 1016 -27.78 18.59 -21.53
C TRP A 1016 -28.33 17.18 -21.82
N GLY A 1017 -29.48 17.06 -22.49
CA GLY A 1017 -30.12 15.77 -22.78
C GLY A 1017 -30.63 15.04 -21.53
N ASP A 1018 -30.77 15.78 -20.42
CA ASP A 1018 -31.05 15.25 -19.10
C ASP A 1018 -32.53 14.89 -18.92
N ASP A 1019 -32.78 13.66 -18.49
CA ASP A 1019 -34.11 13.14 -18.16
C ASP A 1019 -34.52 13.36 -16.70
N GLN A 1020 -33.70 14.10 -15.92
CA GLN A 1020 -33.84 14.34 -14.49
C GLN A 1020 -33.83 13.06 -13.63
N THR A 1021 -33.42 11.91 -14.20
CA THR A 1021 -33.34 10.63 -13.48
C THR A 1021 -31.90 10.26 -13.14
N ILE A 1022 -31.70 9.48 -12.08
CA ILE A 1022 -30.42 8.85 -11.77
C ILE A 1022 -30.52 7.38 -12.16
N PRO A 1023 -29.73 6.90 -13.15
CA PRO A 1023 -29.73 5.50 -13.56
C PRO A 1023 -29.26 4.59 -12.43
N ILE A 1024 -29.96 3.47 -12.22
CA ILE A 1024 -29.61 2.43 -11.26
C ILE A 1024 -29.07 1.21 -12.02
N VAL A 1025 -27.76 1.06 -12.07
CA VAL A 1025 -27.07 0.01 -12.83
C VAL A 1025 -26.11 -0.81 -11.96
N ASN A 1026 -25.72 -1.98 -12.45
CA ASN A 1026 -24.66 -2.79 -11.84
C ASN A 1026 -23.33 -2.53 -12.57
N GLY A 1027 -22.39 -1.85 -11.92
CA GLY A 1027 -21.11 -1.50 -12.54
C GLY A 1027 -21.26 -0.37 -13.55
N GLU A 1028 -20.90 -0.60 -14.81
CA GLU A 1028 -20.92 0.41 -15.87
C GLU A 1028 -21.79 -0.08 -17.02
N ASP A 1029 -22.57 0.82 -17.62
CA ASP A 1029 -23.40 0.55 -18.80
C ASP A 1029 -23.53 1.83 -19.66
N ILE A 1030 -24.35 1.80 -20.71
CA ILE A 1030 -24.68 2.94 -21.55
C ILE A 1030 -26.19 3.17 -21.61
N LYS A 1031 -26.60 4.43 -21.79
CA LYS A 1031 -27.99 4.78 -22.15
C LYS A 1031 -28.03 5.81 -23.28
N THR A 1032 -29.19 5.95 -23.91
CA THR A 1032 -29.46 7.05 -24.84
C THR A 1032 -30.09 8.21 -24.07
N ASP A 1033 -29.53 9.41 -24.20
CA ASP A 1033 -30.04 10.63 -23.56
C ASP A 1033 -31.22 11.24 -24.36
N LEU A 1034 -31.86 12.30 -23.84
CA LEU A 1034 -32.99 12.95 -24.52
C LEU A 1034 -32.60 13.64 -25.84
N ASN A 1035 -31.30 13.84 -26.06
CA ASN A 1035 -30.73 14.41 -27.28
C ASN A 1035 -30.32 13.34 -28.31
N GLY A 1036 -30.55 12.06 -28.01
CA GLY A 1036 -30.20 10.94 -28.88
C GLY A 1036 -28.71 10.55 -28.82
N ASN A 1037 -27.93 11.08 -27.88
CA ASN A 1037 -26.54 10.68 -27.69
C ASN A 1037 -26.45 9.42 -26.82
N THR A 1038 -25.50 8.56 -27.14
CA THR A 1038 -25.06 7.50 -26.21
C THR A 1038 -24.17 8.10 -25.12
N VAL A 1039 -24.55 7.89 -23.86
CA VAL A 1039 -23.84 8.37 -22.66
C VAL A 1039 -23.56 7.22 -21.70
N LYS A 1040 -22.45 7.29 -20.99
CA LYS A 1040 -22.12 6.30 -19.95
C LYS A 1040 -23.02 6.46 -18.73
N VAL A 1041 -23.41 5.35 -18.12
CA VAL A 1041 -24.06 5.29 -16.80
C VAL A 1041 -23.26 4.38 -15.88
N PHE A 1042 -23.30 4.64 -14.57
CA PHE A 1042 -22.40 3.94 -13.65
C PHE A 1042 -22.95 3.82 -12.22
N CYS A 1043 -22.48 2.77 -11.56
CA CYS A 1043 -22.48 2.54 -10.13
C CYS A 1043 -21.03 2.22 -9.71
N HIS A 1044 -20.39 3.20 -9.09
CA HIS A 1044 -19.02 3.09 -8.59
C HIS A 1044 -19.00 3.19 -7.07
N HIS A 1045 -17.91 2.81 -6.42
CA HIS A 1045 -17.63 3.25 -5.05
C HIS A 1045 -16.18 3.71 -4.90
N THR A 1046 -15.85 4.29 -3.75
CA THR A 1046 -14.46 4.66 -3.43
C THR A 1046 -13.56 3.43 -3.46
N GLN A 1047 -12.37 3.58 -4.04
CA GLN A 1047 -11.41 2.47 -4.12
C GLN A 1047 -10.93 2.02 -2.73
N LEU A 1048 -10.79 2.97 -1.80
CA LEU A 1048 -10.37 2.71 -0.43
C LEU A 1048 -11.57 2.81 0.54
N PRO A 1049 -11.60 2.00 1.62
CA PRO A 1049 -12.64 2.07 2.65
C PRO A 1049 -12.53 3.37 3.47
N LEU A 1050 -13.67 3.80 4.03
CA LEU A 1050 -13.77 5.03 4.82
C LEU A 1050 -13.64 4.80 6.33
N GLY A 1051 -13.80 3.54 6.78
CA GLY A 1051 -13.78 3.16 8.18
C GLY A 1051 -14.49 1.85 8.45
N ILE A 1052 -14.50 1.43 9.71
CA ILE A 1052 -15.18 0.21 10.15
C ILE A 1052 -16.68 0.49 10.30
N ALA A 1053 -17.51 -0.39 9.72
CA ALA A 1053 -18.96 -0.28 9.89
C ALA A 1053 -19.36 -0.70 11.31
N SER A 1054 -20.17 0.12 11.96
CA SER A 1054 -20.80 -0.26 13.23
C SER A 1054 -21.86 -1.31 12.95
N GLN A 1055 -21.84 -2.42 13.69
CA GLN A 1055 -22.89 -3.44 13.66
C GLN A 1055 -24.20 -2.94 14.27
#